data_AF-A0A1V5GI75-F1
#
_entry.id   AF-A0A1V5GI75-F1
#
_cell.length_a   1.000
_cell.length_b   1.000
_cell.length_c   1.000
_cell.angle_alpha   90.00
_cell.angle_beta   90.00
_cell.angle_gamma   90.00
#
_symmetry.space_group_name_H-M   'P 1'
#
loop_
_entity.id
_entity.type
_entity.pdbx_description
1 polymer ?
#
loop_
_entity_poly.entity_id
_entity_poly.type
_entity_poly.pdbx_seq_one_letter_code
_entity_poly.pdbx_strand_id
1 'polypeptide(L)'
;MKKIININLSGRVIPIEDSAYEKLQAYIESLRRYFAHEEGRDEIINDIEARLAELMSEKIRLGSGAITDADVSEMIASMGTIEDFEAADKETGESSSSKSNSNQTYTNYNKPRGRLYRDNNDKFIGGVCSGIASYFNIDPVVVRLLFAILAFATGLGFLAYIILWIVLPPKDLEGYSGRRLYRNPDDKMIAGVAGGLGAYFHKSANTIRLIFAAPILLNLIISILSGFRFHSDFDFKLSVGIGSFTGTFILAYIILWIVLPEAGSDYQKMEMRGETVDVNRIRQNVKESMEGMKDRMQEWGKEVKETAQNFGTRAKEFTTNKGSAFANEVRDTARRSNNGVGHIIGVLFKAFLLFVVGCIAFGLFVALIALIFSGAAWWPVNNFLWTSKSQQLYAWGTLIFFLGVPLIGFIVWVIRRVIKVRSRNNYLGWTFGGLWVLGWICAVLFASSISNDFNYWKNDGGKEITITQPANGKMIVAVTAAELEQTRSRWWNDDNDGWSLTPDTLRLSTVKIDEVVPSLDGNYHVIIKKYSYGRSAEEAYNRAIAIQYNVNYKDSILDLGNGYAISKDKKFRFQQVHIQIQVPVGKKIRFDESVAEKLSQVNFKIKRRLHKNVGIEIEDEHEWRNRFEYETDVDYIMGEDKQLHRPDGKAVDEIKIKRYDDSNDSIENQKEIEELRNRQKQDSMKIKKLEEKQKLLQNNSGTFINNKVNETETAYSISPSPVSSATILF
;
A
#
# COMPACT_ATOMS: atom_id res chain seq x y z
N MET A 1 55.38 -18.30 -57.46
CA MET A 1 54.61 -17.57 -56.43
C MET A 1 53.19 -17.49 -56.90
N LYS A 2 52.22 -17.90 -56.07
CA LYS A 2 50.81 -17.78 -56.40
C LYS A 2 50.38 -16.32 -56.24
N LYS A 3 49.49 -15.86 -57.11
CA LYS A 3 48.95 -14.51 -57.07
C LYS A 3 48.05 -14.37 -55.84
N ILE A 4 48.25 -13.33 -55.04
CA ILE A 4 47.39 -13.00 -53.89
C ILE A 4 46.40 -11.93 -54.34
N ILE A 5 45.13 -12.14 -54.05
CA ILE A 5 44.04 -11.20 -54.30
C ILE A 5 43.35 -10.86 -52.99
N ASN A 6 42.71 -9.69 -52.92
CA ASN A 6 41.88 -9.31 -51.78
C ASN A 6 40.42 -9.53 -52.16
N ILE A 7 39.72 -10.35 -51.38
CA ILE A 7 38.29 -10.60 -51.56
C ILE A 7 37.51 -9.93 -50.43
N ASN A 8 36.23 -9.64 -50.69
CA ASN A 8 35.29 -9.22 -49.65
C ASN A 8 34.34 -10.38 -49.36
N LEU A 9 34.41 -10.93 -48.16
CA LEU A 9 33.52 -12.01 -47.70
C LEU A 9 32.83 -11.55 -46.41
N SER A 10 31.49 -11.50 -46.43
CA SER A 10 30.65 -11.03 -45.31
C SER A 10 31.11 -9.70 -44.67
N GLY A 11 31.55 -8.75 -45.51
CA GLY A 11 31.96 -7.40 -45.09
C GLY A 11 33.41 -7.29 -44.61
N ARG A 12 34.24 -8.32 -44.77
CA ARG A 12 35.65 -8.35 -44.37
C ARG A 12 36.57 -8.48 -45.59
N VAL A 13 37.64 -7.67 -45.62
CA VAL A 13 38.67 -7.73 -46.67
C VAL A 13 39.71 -8.78 -46.28
N ILE A 14 39.83 -9.84 -47.08
CA ILE A 14 40.66 -11.01 -46.78
C ILE A 14 41.66 -11.24 -47.93
N PRO A 15 42.99 -11.18 -47.68
CA PRO A 15 44.00 -11.61 -48.65
C PRO A 15 44.00 -13.14 -48.80
N ILE A 16 43.81 -13.62 -50.02
CA ILE A 16 43.71 -15.04 -50.37
C ILE A 16 44.49 -15.34 -51.65
N GLU A 17 45.10 -16.52 -51.76
CA GLU A 17 45.70 -16.98 -53.02
C GLU A 17 44.61 -17.19 -54.08
N ASP A 18 44.90 -16.84 -55.34
CA ASP A 18 43.98 -16.97 -56.47
C ASP A 18 43.41 -18.40 -56.60
N SER A 19 44.28 -19.41 -56.43
CA SER A 19 43.87 -20.84 -56.44
C SER A 19 43.02 -21.25 -55.24
N ALA A 20 43.21 -20.59 -54.09
CA ALA A 20 42.46 -20.87 -52.88
C ALA A 20 41.06 -20.24 -52.96
N TYR A 21 40.97 -19.07 -53.60
CA TYR A 21 39.70 -18.42 -53.90
C TYR A 21 38.84 -19.26 -54.84
N GLU A 22 39.42 -19.84 -55.91
CA GLU A 22 38.68 -20.74 -56.80
C GLU A 22 38.09 -21.95 -56.06
N LYS A 23 38.84 -22.56 -55.13
CA LYS A 23 38.35 -23.66 -54.29
C LYS A 23 37.22 -23.24 -53.35
N LEU A 24 37.36 -22.06 -52.73
CA LEU A 24 36.34 -21.49 -51.87
C LEU A 24 35.04 -21.22 -52.65
N GLN A 25 35.15 -20.65 -53.85
CA GLN A 25 34.02 -20.38 -54.72
C GLN A 25 33.33 -21.67 -55.16
N ALA A 26 34.10 -22.69 -55.54
CA ALA A 26 33.56 -24.01 -55.90
C ALA A 26 32.79 -24.63 -54.72
N TYR A 27 33.31 -24.51 -53.50
CA TYR A 27 32.64 -24.99 -52.29
C TYR A 27 31.33 -24.24 -52.02
N ILE A 28 31.33 -22.91 -52.01
CA ILE A 28 30.12 -22.10 -51.80
C ILE A 28 29.05 -22.39 -52.86
N GLU A 29 29.45 -22.49 -54.13
CA GLU A 29 28.56 -22.83 -55.24
C GLU A 29 27.97 -24.23 -55.09
N SER A 30 28.77 -25.18 -54.61
CA SER A 30 28.30 -26.54 -54.34
C SER A 30 27.24 -26.56 -53.23
N LEU A 31 27.41 -25.77 -52.17
CA LEU A 31 26.40 -25.60 -51.11
C LEU A 31 25.13 -24.92 -51.63
N ARG A 32 25.26 -23.88 -52.46
CA ARG A 32 24.11 -23.19 -53.09
C ARG A 32 23.26 -24.14 -53.95
N ARG A 33 23.89 -25.12 -54.60
CA ARG A 33 23.19 -26.17 -55.37
C ARG A 33 22.54 -27.21 -54.48
N TYR A 34 23.22 -27.65 -53.42
CA TYR A 34 22.66 -28.60 -52.46
C TYR A 34 21.40 -28.03 -51.77
N PHE A 35 21.47 -26.77 -51.32
CA PHE A 35 20.33 -26.05 -50.73
C PHE A 35 19.33 -25.50 -51.79
N ALA A 36 19.44 -25.99 -53.04
CA ALA A 36 18.49 -26.01 -54.16
C ALA A 36 17.00 -25.75 -53.83
N HIS A 37 16.51 -26.50 -52.87
CA HIS A 37 15.08 -26.67 -52.66
C HIS A 37 14.67 -26.44 -51.19
N GLU A 38 15.57 -25.88 -50.38
CA GLU A 38 15.30 -25.54 -48.98
C GLU A 38 14.76 -24.12 -48.80
N GLU A 39 13.73 -23.99 -47.96
CA GLU A 39 13.13 -22.71 -47.58
C GLU A 39 14.07 -22.00 -46.58
N GLY A 40 14.65 -20.86 -46.97
CA GLY A 40 15.68 -20.16 -46.18
C GLY A 40 17.12 -20.29 -46.72
N ARG A 41 17.32 -20.79 -47.95
CA ARG A 41 18.65 -20.96 -48.58
C ARG A 41 19.59 -19.76 -48.40
N ASP A 42 19.12 -18.56 -48.72
CA ASP A 42 20.00 -17.38 -48.73
C ASP A 42 20.53 -17.05 -47.32
N GLU A 43 19.75 -17.34 -46.27
CA GLU A 43 20.16 -17.18 -44.87
C GLU A 43 21.21 -18.23 -44.48
N ILE A 44 20.98 -19.50 -44.84
CA ILE A 44 21.91 -20.61 -44.59
C ILE A 44 23.28 -20.35 -45.24
N ILE A 45 23.28 -19.90 -46.49
CA ILE A 45 24.52 -19.61 -47.22
C ILE A 45 25.23 -18.40 -46.62
N ASN A 46 24.51 -17.34 -46.24
CA ASN A 46 25.10 -16.16 -45.62
C ASN A 46 25.77 -16.49 -44.27
N ASP A 47 25.16 -17.37 -43.45
CA ASP A 47 25.73 -17.81 -42.18
C ASP A 47 27.01 -18.64 -42.38
N ILE A 48 27.02 -19.52 -43.38
CA ILE A 48 28.21 -20.31 -43.76
C ILE A 48 29.34 -19.39 -44.26
N GLU A 49 29.01 -18.43 -45.13
CA GLU A 49 29.97 -17.44 -45.63
C GLU A 49 30.54 -16.57 -44.49
N ALA A 50 29.71 -16.16 -43.51
CA ALA A 50 30.13 -15.42 -42.33
C ALA A 50 31.10 -16.22 -41.44
N ARG A 51 30.83 -17.52 -41.24
CA ARG A 51 31.72 -18.40 -40.47
C ARG A 51 33.06 -18.63 -41.18
N LEU A 52 33.05 -18.83 -42.50
CA LEU A 52 34.27 -18.94 -43.30
C LEU A 52 35.11 -17.66 -43.22
N ALA A 53 34.47 -16.48 -43.28
CA ALA A 53 35.15 -15.20 -43.13
C ALA A 53 35.78 -15.03 -41.73
N GLU A 54 35.14 -15.55 -40.68
CA GLU A 54 35.67 -15.56 -39.32
C GLU A 54 36.91 -16.45 -39.19
N LEU A 55 36.85 -17.69 -39.68
CA LEU A 55 37.98 -18.63 -39.66
C LEU A 55 39.19 -18.10 -40.44
N MET A 56 38.96 -17.50 -41.61
CA MET A 56 40.01 -16.85 -42.39
C MET A 56 40.62 -15.64 -41.65
N SER A 57 39.78 -14.81 -41.02
CA SER A 57 40.26 -13.67 -40.23
C SER A 57 41.13 -14.12 -39.05
N GLU A 58 40.78 -15.24 -38.41
CA GLU A 58 41.55 -15.79 -37.30
C GLU A 58 42.93 -16.29 -37.73
N LYS A 59 43.03 -17.00 -38.86
CA LYS A 59 44.32 -17.46 -39.40
C LYS A 59 45.25 -16.29 -39.77
N ILE A 60 44.69 -15.20 -40.30
CA ILE A 60 45.46 -13.97 -40.57
C ILE A 60 45.93 -13.32 -39.26
N ARG A 61 45.05 -13.25 -38.25
CA ARG A 61 45.40 -12.70 -36.92
C ARG A 61 46.52 -13.49 -36.23
N LEU A 62 46.60 -14.79 -36.45
CA LEU A 62 47.65 -15.68 -35.93
C LEU A 62 48.98 -15.57 -36.71
N GLY A 63 49.09 -14.66 -37.68
CA GLY A 63 50.33 -14.32 -38.37
C GLY A 63 50.46 -14.87 -39.80
N SER A 64 49.40 -15.44 -40.38
CA SER A 64 49.43 -15.86 -41.79
C SER A 64 49.31 -14.65 -42.74
N GLY A 65 50.17 -14.58 -43.76
CA GLY A 65 50.22 -13.45 -44.70
C GLY A 65 49.11 -13.45 -45.76
N ALA A 66 48.51 -14.61 -46.06
CA ALA A 66 47.36 -14.79 -46.93
C ALA A 66 46.76 -16.19 -46.71
N ILE A 67 45.48 -16.36 -47.06
CA ILE A 67 44.82 -17.66 -47.02
C ILE A 67 45.30 -18.53 -48.20
N THR A 68 45.80 -19.72 -47.89
CA THR A 68 46.34 -20.67 -48.87
C THR A 68 45.35 -21.79 -49.18
N ASP A 69 45.65 -22.60 -50.21
CA ASP A 69 44.84 -23.78 -50.55
C ASP A 69 44.68 -24.75 -49.38
N ALA A 70 45.72 -24.91 -48.54
CA ALA A 70 45.70 -25.81 -47.40
C ALA A 70 44.75 -25.31 -46.32
N ASP A 71 44.73 -24.00 -46.09
CA ASP A 71 43.81 -23.35 -45.14
C ASP A 71 42.36 -23.51 -45.57
N VAL A 72 42.06 -23.34 -46.87
CA VAL A 72 40.70 -23.54 -47.40
C VAL A 72 40.27 -25.00 -47.28
N SER A 73 41.16 -25.96 -47.57
CA SER A 73 40.85 -27.38 -47.38
C SER A 73 40.63 -27.77 -45.92
N GLU A 74 41.40 -27.20 -44.98
CA GLU A 74 41.19 -27.39 -43.53
C GLU A 74 39.84 -26.81 -43.07
N MET A 75 39.48 -25.62 -43.58
CA MET A 75 38.18 -25.00 -43.28
C MET A 75 37.02 -25.81 -43.85
N ILE A 76 37.13 -26.30 -45.09
CA ILE A 76 36.11 -27.17 -45.70
C ILE A 76 35.95 -28.46 -44.89
N ALA A 77 37.06 -29.08 -44.45
CA ALA A 77 37.02 -30.26 -43.59
C ALA A 77 36.37 -29.98 -42.22
N SER A 78 36.54 -28.78 -41.66
CA SER A 78 35.88 -28.38 -40.41
C SER A 78 34.39 -28.03 -40.59
N MET A 79 33.98 -27.61 -41.78
CA MET A 79 32.60 -27.22 -42.10
C MET A 79 31.75 -28.38 -42.63
N GLY A 80 32.40 -29.43 -43.17
CA GLY A 80 31.78 -30.61 -43.78
C GLY A 80 31.66 -30.51 -45.30
N THR A 81 31.76 -31.64 -46.00
CA THR A 81 31.53 -31.72 -47.46
C THR A 81 30.09 -32.14 -47.80
N ILE A 82 29.70 -32.02 -49.07
CA ILE A 82 28.36 -32.43 -49.53
C ILE A 82 28.14 -33.92 -49.37
N GLU A 83 29.19 -34.72 -49.56
CA GLU A 83 29.16 -36.15 -49.33
C GLU A 83 28.91 -36.49 -47.85
N ASP A 84 29.44 -35.69 -46.91
CA ASP A 84 29.13 -35.81 -45.48
C ASP A 84 27.67 -35.45 -45.18
N PHE A 85 27.13 -34.45 -45.89
CA PHE A 85 25.71 -34.07 -45.78
C PHE A 85 24.77 -35.14 -46.35
N GLU A 86 25.11 -35.77 -47.48
CA GLU A 86 24.31 -36.86 -48.09
C GLU A 86 24.41 -38.19 -47.33
N ALA A 87 25.56 -38.49 -46.69
CA ALA A 87 25.73 -39.66 -45.85
C ALA A 87 24.87 -39.57 -44.57
N ALA A 88 24.82 -38.37 -43.97
CA ALA A 88 23.99 -38.11 -42.79
C ALA A 88 22.48 -38.22 -43.09
N ASP A 89 22.02 -37.82 -44.28
CA ASP A 89 20.61 -37.94 -44.69
C ASP A 89 20.19 -39.40 -44.96
N LYS A 90 21.13 -40.26 -45.43
CA LYS A 90 20.88 -41.69 -45.67
C LYS A 90 20.84 -42.54 -44.39
N GLU A 91 21.50 -42.12 -43.32
CA GLU A 91 21.48 -42.82 -42.03
C GLU A 91 20.23 -42.50 -41.18
N THR A 92 19.48 -41.44 -41.49
CA THR A 92 18.22 -41.09 -40.80
C THR A 92 16.97 -41.87 -41.24
N GLY A 93 17.13 -42.91 -42.09
CA GLY A 93 16.03 -43.67 -42.67
C GLY A 93 15.44 -44.82 -41.86
N GLU A 94 16.14 -45.36 -40.85
CA GLU A 94 15.64 -46.54 -40.12
C GLU A 94 15.95 -46.52 -38.61
N SER A 95 14.89 -46.74 -37.83
CA SER A 95 14.85 -47.16 -36.41
C SER A 95 14.55 -46.10 -35.36
N SER A 96 13.33 -46.22 -34.87
CA SER A 96 12.71 -45.56 -33.73
C SER A 96 13.35 -45.90 -32.38
N SER A 97 13.17 -44.97 -31.45
CA SER A 97 13.10 -45.17 -29.99
C SER A 97 14.37 -45.60 -29.26
N SER A 98 15.07 -44.62 -28.71
CA SER A 98 15.70 -44.73 -27.39
C SER A 98 15.73 -43.35 -26.74
N LYS A 99 15.03 -43.22 -25.60
CA LYS A 99 15.23 -42.10 -24.67
C LYS A 99 16.70 -42.14 -24.23
N SER A 100 17.49 -41.16 -24.66
CA SER A 100 18.79 -40.89 -24.05
C SER A 100 18.66 -39.65 -23.18
N ASN A 101 18.66 -39.86 -21.87
CA ASN A 101 19.01 -38.84 -20.90
C ASN A 101 20.45 -38.41 -21.19
N SER A 102 20.64 -37.31 -21.91
CA SER A 102 21.94 -36.67 -21.98
C SER A 102 22.19 -35.88 -20.70
N ASN A 103 22.56 -36.60 -19.64
CA ASN A 103 23.52 -36.03 -18.69
C ASN A 103 24.80 -35.79 -19.49
N GLN A 104 24.94 -34.61 -20.07
CA GLN A 104 26.22 -34.18 -20.60
C GLN A 104 27.12 -33.89 -19.40
N THR A 105 27.92 -34.90 -19.05
CA THR A 105 29.15 -34.74 -18.30
C THR A 105 30.00 -33.73 -19.04
N TYR A 106 30.11 -32.51 -18.50
CA TYR A 106 31.21 -31.63 -18.84
C TYR A 106 32.48 -32.44 -18.68
N THR A 107 33.16 -32.73 -19.78
CA THR A 107 34.53 -33.22 -19.70
C THR A 107 35.34 -32.09 -19.08
N ASN A 108 35.49 -32.17 -17.75
CA ASN A 108 36.47 -31.40 -17.02
C ASN A 108 37.82 -31.74 -17.67
N TYR A 109 38.28 -30.87 -18.57
CA TYR A 109 39.66 -30.85 -18.99
C TYR A 109 40.45 -30.54 -17.72
N ASN A 110 40.94 -31.58 -17.04
CA ASN A 110 41.80 -31.45 -15.87
C ASN A 110 43.12 -30.84 -16.36
N LYS A 111 43.17 -29.52 -16.43
CA LYS A 111 44.39 -28.78 -16.67
C LYS A 111 45.37 -29.15 -15.54
N PRO A 112 46.61 -29.56 -15.84
CA PRO A 112 47.56 -29.92 -14.79
C PRO A 112 47.71 -28.75 -13.82
N ARG A 113 47.63 -29.03 -12.51
CA ARG A 113 47.68 -28.03 -11.42
C ARG A 113 49.02 -27.30 -11.44
N GLY A 114 49.10 -26.22 -12.20
CA GLY A 114 50.25 -25.30 -12.22
C GLY A 114 50.25 -24.38 -11.01
N ARG A 115 51.27 -23.54 -10.88
CA ARG A 115 51.32 -22.49 -9.82
C ARG A 115 50.16 -21.51 -9.96
N LEU A 116 49.66 -20.96 -8.84
CA LEU A 116 48.61 -19.94 -8.84
C LEU A 116 49.16 -18.60 -9.34
N TYR A 117 48.48 -17.99 -10.31
CA TYR A 117 48.77 -16.66 -10.87
C TYR A 117 47.52 -15.79 -10.78
N ARG A 118 47.69 -14.46 -10.83
CA ARG A 118 46.57 -13.54 -11.08
C ARG A 118 46.41 -13.34 -12.59
N ASP A 119 45.18 -13.36 -13.07
CA ASP A 119 44.88 -13.27 -14.50
C ASP A 119 44.87 -11.82 -14.99
N ASN A 120 45.60 -11.53 -16.07
CA ASN A 120 45.62 -10.21 -16.70
C ASN A 120 44.49 -10.01 -17.72
N ASN A 121 43.95 -11.10 -18.31
CA ASN A 121 42.97 -11.04 -19.39
C ASN A 121 41.55 -10.78 -18.87
N ASP A 122 41.11 -11.47 -17.81
CA ASP A 122 39.79 -11.26 -17.16
C ASP A 122 39.93 -10.59 -15.78
N LYS A 123 40.47 -9.36 -15.76
CA LYS A 123 40.63 -8.57 -14.52
C LYS A 123 39.44 -7.63 -14.27
N PHE A 124 38.90 -7.68 -13.05
CA PHE A 124 37.97 -6.67 -12.53
C PHE A 124 38.71 -5.53 -11.80
N ILE A 125 39.65 -5.89 -10.91
CA ILE A 125 40.59 -4.96 -10.24
C ILE A 125 42.01 -5.47 -10.48
N GLY A 126 42.42 -6.52 -9.76
CA GLY A 126 43.78 -7.06 -9.79
C GLY A 126 43.94 -8.40 -10.51
N GLY A 127 42.85 -9.02 -10.98
CA GLY A 127 42.89 -10.35 -11.61
C GLY A 127 42.94 -11.53 -10.62
N VAL A 128 42.88 -11.26 -9.31
CA VAL A 128 42.99 -12.29 -8.25
C VAL A 128 41.84 -13.29 -8.33
N CYS A 129 40.59 -12.82 -8.44
CA CYS A 129 39.43 -13.72 -8.50
C CYS A 129 39.43 -14.60 -9.76
N SER A 130 39.82 -14.05 -10.92
CA SER A 130 39.93 -14.82 -12.16
C SER A 130 41.10 -15.83 -12.10
N GLY A 131 42.22 -15.44 -11.48
CA GLY A 131 43.34 -16.35 -11.24
C GLY A 131 43.00 -17.54 -10.34
N ILE A 132 42.30 -17.30 -9.23
CA ILE A 132 41.77 -18.34 -8.34
C ILE A 132 40.75 -19.22 -9.07
N ALA A 133 39.85 -18.61 -9.83
CA ALA A 133 38.84 -19.31 -10.61
C ALA A 133 39.44 -20.23 -11.68
N SER A 134 40.47 -19.75 -12.41
CA SER A 134 41.22 -20.55 -13.39
C SER A 134 41.96 -21.71 -12.72
N TYR A 135 42.54 -21.50 -11.53
CA TYR A 135 43.22 -22.55 -10.76
C TYR A 135 42.27 -23.65 -10.26
N PHE A 136 41.06 -23.28 -9.82
CA PHE A 136 40.05 -24.22 -9.32
C PHE A 136 39.03 -24.69 -10.39
N ASN A 137 39.15 -24.19 -11.62
CA ASN A 137 38.19 -24.41 -12.72
C ASN A 137 36.73 -24.12 -12.33
N ILE A 138 36.49 -22.96 -11.71
CA ILE A 138 35.16 -22.47 -11.32
C ILE A 138 34.88 -21.10 -11.96
N ASP A 139 33.61 -20.68 -12.03
CA ASP A 139 33.26 -19.36 -12.54
C ASP A 139 33.92 -18.23 -11.70
N PRO A 140 34.68 -17.29 -12.33
CA PRO A 140 35.23 -16.10 -11.68
C PRO A 140 34.22 -15.32 -10.83
N VAL A 141 32.95 -15.30 -11.23
CA VAL A 141 31.86 -14.63 -10.49
C VAL A 141 31.64 -15.25 -9.11
N VAL A 142 31.71 -16.57 -8.99
CA VAL A 142 31.52 -17.27 -7.70
C VAL A 142 32.62 -16.84 -6.72
N VAL A 143 33.86 -16.76 -7.20
CA VAL A 143 35.00 -16.28 -6.39
C VAL A 143 34.80 -14.81 -6.00
N ARG A 144 34.37 -13.95 -6.93
CA ARG A 144 34.07 -12.53 -6.65
C ARG A 144 32.97 -12.38 -5.59
N LEU A 145 31.91 -13.18 -5.66
CA LEU A 145 30.80 -13.15 -4.71
C LEU A 145 31.24 -13.62 -3.31
N LEU A 146 32.10 -14.64 -3.23
CA LEU A 146 32.69 -15.09 -1.97
C LEU A 146 33.54 -14.00 -1.30
N PHE A 147 34.39 -13.32 -2.08
CA PHE A 147 35.17 -12.18 -1.57
C PHE A 147 34.28 -11.00 -1.13
N ALA A 148 33.23 -10.70 -1.89
CA ALA A 148 32.27 -9.65 -1.53
C ALA A 148 31.54 -9.99 -0.22
N ILE A 149 31.04 -11.22 -0.06
CA ILE A 149 30.39 -11.66 1.18
C ILE A 149 31.36 -11.57 2.36
N LEU A 150 32.59 -12.07 2.24
CA LEU A 150 33.59 -11.99 3.31
C LEU A 150 33.95 -10.54 3.67
N ALA A 151 34.02 -9.66 2.67
CA ALA A 151 34.29 -8.24 2.88
C ALA A 151 33.15 -7.53 3.63
N PHE A 152 31.89 -7.74 3.22
CA PHE A 152 30.74 -7.10 3.88
C PHE A 152 30.34 -7.75 5.21
N ALA A 153 30.61 -9.03 5.41
CA ALA A 153 30.28 -9.74 6.66
C ALA A 153 31.35 -9.53 7.76
N THR A 154 32.63 -9.55 7.39
CA THR A 154 33.75 -9.58 8.38
C THR A 154 34.87 -8.58 8.10
N GLY A 155 34.87 -7.91 6.94
CA GLY A 155 35.99 -7.07 6.48
C GLY A 155 37.21 -7.84 5.99
N LEU A 156 37.37 -9.11 6.37
CA LEU A 156 38.54 -9.94 6.05
C LEU A 156 38.69 -10.21 4.54
N GLY A 157 37.58 -10.29 3.81
CA GLY A 157 37.62 -10.49 2.35
C GLY A 157 38.41 -9.39 1.62
N PHE A 158 38.29 -8.15 2.08
CA PHE A 158 39.01 -7.02 1.50
C PHE A 158 40.52 -7.11 1.74
N LEU A 159 40.93 -7.40 2.99
CA LEU A 159 42.34 -7.57 3.34
C LEU A 159 42.98 -8.76 2.63
N ALA A 160 42.28 -9.90 2.59
CA ALA A 160 42.74 -11.08 1.88
C ALA A 160 42.94 -10.82 0.38
N TYR A 161 42.04 -10.05 -0.24
CA TYR A 161 42.17 -9.67 -1.66
C TYR A 161 43.42 -8.84 -1.91
N ILE A 162 43.71 -7.84 -1.06
CA ILE A 162 44.90 -6.99 -1.20
C ILE A 162 46.19 -7.81 -1.04
N ILE A 163 46.24 -8.68 -0.04
CA ILE A 163 47.42 -9.55 0.19
C ILE A 163 47.67 -10.43 -1.04
N LEU A 164 46.63 -11.09 -1.55
CA LEU A 164 46.75 -11.94 -2.74
C LEU A 164 47.10 -11.14 -4.00
N TRP A 165 46.63 -9.90 -4.10
CA TRP A 165 46.98 -9.02 -5.21
C TRP A 165 48.47 -8.65 -5.23
N ILE A 166 49.08 -8.46 -4.06
CA ILE A 166 50.52 -8.16 -3.91
C ILE A 166 51.38 -9.42 -4.14
N VAL A 167 50.94 -10.57 -3.61
CA VAL A 167 51.74 -11.81 -3.60
C VAL A 167 51.69 -12.55 -4.95
N LEU A 168 50.57 -12.51 -5.68
CA LEU A 168 50.39 -13.31 -6.89
C LEU A 168 51.00 -12.61 -8.13
N PRO A 169 51.91 -13.27 -8.87
CA PRO A 169 52.45 -12.71 -10.10
C PRO A 169 51.40 -12.69 -11.23
N PRO A 170 51.40 -11.67 -12.10
CA PRO A 170 50.53 -11.60 -13.27
C PRO A 170 50.89 -12.65 -14.31
N LYS A 171 49.87 -13.25 -14.94
CA LYS A 171 50.02 -14.11 -16.12
C LYS A 171 48.76 -14.04 -16.97
N ASP A 172 48.92 -14.12 -18.29
CA ASP A 172 47.78 -14.28 -19.21
C ASP A 172 47.31 -15.73 -19.13
N LEU A 173 46.13 -15.95 -18.54
CA LEU A 173 45.55 -17.27 -18.40
C LEU A 173 44.50 -17.50 -19.48
N GLU A 174 44.31 -18.76 -19.88
CA GLU A 174 43.14 -19.17 -20.65
C GLU A 174 41.91 -19.00 -19.76
N GLY A 175 40.89 -18.33 -20.30
CA GLY A 175 39.64 -18.06 -19.59
C GLY A 175 38.90 -19.35 -19.23
N TYR A 176 38.00 -19.23 -18.25
CA TYR A 176 37.11 -20.31 -17.87
C TYR A 176 36.18 -20.67 -19.06
N SER A 177 36.15 -21.95 -19.47
CA SER A 177 35.42 -22.42 -20.65
C SER A 177 34.03 -22.98 -20.35
N GLY A 178 33.53 -22.78 -19.12
CA GLY A 178 32.24 -23.30 -18.67
C GLY A 178 31.14 -22.22 -18.66
N ARG A 179 29.97 -22.58 -18.10
CA ARG A 179 28.87 -21.64 -17.90
C ARG A 179 29.26 -20.49 -16.98
N ARG A 180 29.16 -19.26 -17.46
CA ARG A 180 29.52 -18.05 -16.71
C ARG A 180 28.33 -17.12 -16.53
N LEU A 181 28.17 -16.56 -15.33
CA LEU A 181 27.08 -15.65 -15.03
C LEU A 181 27.39 -14.22 -15.51
N TYR A 182 26.54 -13.66 -16.36
CA TYR A 182 26.63 -12.27 -16.84
C TYR A 182 25.36 -11.48 -16.54
N ARG A 183 25.44 -10.14 -16.54
CA ARG A 183 24.25 -9.27 -16.59
C ARG A 183 23.75 -9.19 -18.03
N ASN A 184 22.45 -9.42 -18.23
CA ASN A 184 21.85 -9.40 -19.54
C ASN A 184 21.33 -7.97 -19.87
N PRO A 185 21.89 -7.26 -20.86
CA PRO A 185 21.41 -5.94 -21.27
C PRO A 185 20.05 -5.99 -21.99
N ASP A 186 19.73 -7.10 -22.67
CA ASP A 186 18.52 -7.24 -23.50
C ASP A 186 17.24 -7.29 -22.65
N ASP A 187 17.35 -7.72 -21.39
CA ASP A 187 16.24 -7.78 -20.42
C ASP A 187 16.52 -6.91 -19.16
N LYS A 188 17.13 -5.75 -19.39
CA LYS A 188 17.51 -4.79 -18.34
C LYS A 188 16.31 -3.97 -17.85
N MET A 189 16.05 -4.07 -16.55
CA MET A 189 15.15 -3.15 -15.82
C MET A 189 15.96 -2.27 -14.87
N ILE A 190 16.77 -2.91 -14.02
CA ILE A 190 17.81 -2.29 -13.20
C ILE A 190 19.06 -3.11 -13.44
N ALA A 191 20.13 -2.51 -13.96
CA ALA A 191 21.46 -3.12 -14.13
C ALA A 191 21.61 -4.44 -14.92
N GLY A 192 20.54 -5.13 -15.33
CA GLY A 192 20.58 -6.40 -16.09
C GLY A 192 20.79 -7.66 -15.24
N VAL A 193 20.87 -7.53 -13.91
CA VAL A 193 21.16 -8.65 -12.98
C VAL A 193 20.07 -9.73 -13.03
N ALA A 194 18.80 -9.33 -12.98
CA ALA A 194 17.68 -10.29 -13.00
C ALA A 194 17.55 -11.03 -14.33
N GLY A 195 17.84 -10.36 -15.46
CA GLY A 195 17.88 -10.99 -16.78
C GLY A 195 19.04 -11.96 -16.93
N GLY A 196 20.19 -11.61 -16.33
CA GLY A 196 21.37 -12.46 -16.23
C GLY A 196 21.13 -13.77 -15.47
N LEU A 197 20.65 -13.63 -14.23
CA LEU A 197 20.27 -14.76 -13.38
C LEU A 197 19.16 -15.61 -14.02
N GLY A 198 18.19 -14.97 -14.68
CA GLY A 198 17.12 -15.68 -15.38
C GLY A 198 17.67 -16.62 -16.46
N ALA A 199 18.53 -16.10 -17.33
CA ALA A 199 19.15 -16.91 -18.38
C ALA A 199 20.09 -18.00 -17.83
N TYR A 200 20.88 -17.71 -16.78
CA TYR A 200 21.78 -18.68 -16.16
C TYR A 200 21.04 -19.85 -15.47
N PHE A 201 19.92 -19.58 -14.81
CA PHE A 201 19.12 -20.59 -14.12
C PHE A 201 17.97 -21.16 -14.95
N HIS A 202 17.87 -20.81 -16.24
CA HIS A 202 16.75 -21.16 -17.12
C HIS A 202 15.38 -20.78 -16.54
N LYS A 203 15.28 -19.59 -15.93
CA LYS A 203 14.06 -19.01 -15.37
C LYS A 203 13.73 -17.67 -16.05
N SER A 204 12.46 -17.28 -16.02
CA SER A 204 12.07 -15.95 -16.52
C SER A 204 12.66 -14.85 -15.63
N ALA A 205 13.13 -13.74 -16.22
CA ALA A 205 13.66 -12.63 -15.44
C ALA A 205 12.60 -12.01 -14.50
N ASN A 206 11.32 -12.08 -14.87
CA ASN A 206 10.21 -11.65 -14.01
C ASN A 206 10.13 -12.46 -12.71
N THR A 207 10.40 -13.76 -12.76
CA THR A 207 10.47 -14.59 -11.55
C THR A 207 11.60 -14.13 -10.64
N ILE A 208 12.78 -13.86 -11.21
CA ILE A 208 13.92 -13.35 -10.43
C ILE A 208 13.62 -11.96 -9.84
N ARG A 209 12.97 -11.06 -10.59
CA ARG A 209 12.53 -9.74 -10.10
C ARG A 209 11.59 -9.88 -8.91
N LEU A 210 10.62 -10.80 -8.97
CA LEU A 210 9.69 -11.05 -7.87
C LEU A 210 10.40 -11.56 -6.61
N ILE A 211 11.41 -12.41 -6.75
CA ILE A 211 12.20 -12.91 -5.61
C ILE A 211 12.89 -11.76 -4.87
N PHE A 212 13.51 -10.82 -5.60
CA PHE A 212 14.14 -9.65 -4.98
C PHE A 212 13.13 -8.62 -4.43
N ALA A 213 11.92 -8.53 -5.01
CA ALA A 213 10.87 -7.61 -4.57
C ALA A 213 10.01 -8.14 -3.41
N ALA A 214 9.92 -9.47 -3.24
CA ALA A 214 9.04 -10.11 -2.26
C ALA A 214 9.28 -9.66 -0.80
N PRO A 215 10.53 -9.50 -0.31
CA PRO A 215 10.79 -8.99 1.05
C PRO A 215 10.26 -7.56 1.28
N ILE A 216 10.34 -6.70 0.26
CA ILE A 216 9.84 -5.32 0.34
C ILE A 216 8.31 -5.34 0.42
N LEU A 217 7.66 -6.13 -0.46
CA LEU A 217 6.20 -6.26 -0.47
C LEU A 217 5.67 -6.89 0.82
N LEU A 218 6.36 -7.91 1.34
CA LEU A 218 5.99 -8.57 2.58
C LEU A 218 6.12 -7.62 3.78
N ASN A 219 7.21 -6.86 3.85
CA ASN A 219 7.39 -5.85 4.90
C ASN A 219 6.31 -4.77 4.85
N LEU A 220 5.94 -4.30 3.65
CA LEU A 220 4.84 -3.35 3.45
C LEU A 220 3.51 -3.91 3.97
N ILE A 221 3.19 -5.17 3.65
CA ILE A 221 1.96 -5.83 4.11
C ILE A 221 1.97 -5.99 5.64
N ILE A 222 3.09 -6.42 6.22
CA ILE A 222 3.22 -6.63 7.68
C ILE A 222 3.13 -5.29 8.42
N SER A 223 3.74 -4.22 7.90
CA SER A 223 3.70 -2.89 8.52
C SER A 223 2.29 -2.30 8.53
N ILE A 224 1.52 -2.49 7.45
CA ILE A 224 0.10 -2.10 7.40
C ILE A 224 -0.72 -2.92 8.40
N LEU A 225 -0.44 -4.22 8.53
CA LEU A 225 -1.14 -5.11 9.46
C LEU A 225 -0.79 -4.82 10.94
N SER A 226 0.46 -4.45 11.24
CA SER A 226 0.90 -4.13 12.59
C SER A 226 0.37 -2.79 13.08
N GLY A 227 0.22 -1.80 12.20
CA GLY A 227 -0.38 -0.50 12.54
C GLY A 227 -1.86 -0.56 12.96
N PHE A 228 -2.54 -1.67 12.71
CA PHE A 228 -3.92 -1.91 13.18
C PHE A 228 -4.00 -2.51 14.60
N ARG A 229 -2.87 -2.87 15.22
CA ARG A 229 -2.82 -3.31 16.63
C ARG A 229 -2.48 -2.11 17.52
N PHE A 230 -3.47 -1.30 17.85
CA PHE A 230 -3.29 -0.06 18.62
C PHE A 230 -2.96 -0.33 20.09
N HIS A 231 -1.75 0.07 20.52
CA HIS A 231 -1.41 0.94 21.65
C HIS A 231 -0.04 1.57 21.30
N SER A 232 0.03 2.91 21.30
CA SER A 232 1.16 3.80 20.95
C SER A 232 1.79 3.72 19.53
N ASP A 233 1.70 4.86 18.82
CA ASP A 233 2.39 5.27 17.59
C ASP A 233 2.32 4.36 16.34
N PHE A 234 1.58 4.83 15.32
CA PHE A 234 1.69 4.31 13.95
C PHE A 234 3.07 4.68 13.38
N ASP A 235 4.06 3.82 13.65
CA ASP A 235 5.43 4.07 13.23
C ASP A 235 5.73 3.27 11.94
N PHE A 236 5.57 3.91 10.77
CA PHE A 236 5.97 3.33 9.49
C PHE A 236 7.50 3.25 9.42
N LYS A 237 8.07 2.15 9.93
CA LYS A 237 9.50 1.88 9.87
C LYS A 237 9.79 0.82 8.81
N LEU A 238 10.02 1.27 7.57
CA LEU A 238 10.67 0.44 6.57
C LEU A 238 12.10 0.16 7.07
N SER A 239 12.34 -1.03 7.61
CA SER A 239 13.67 -1.37 8.14
C SER A 239 14.64 -1.63 7.00
N VAL A 240 15.27 -0.58 6.47
CA VAL A 240 16.31 -0.66 5.42
C VAL A 240 17.72 -0.77 6.03
N GLY A 241 17.83 -1.32 7.24
CA GLY A 241 19.11 -1.52 7.92
C GLY A 241 19.90 -2.72 7.41
N ILE A 242 21.22 -2.66 7.51
CA ILE A 242 22.11 -3.83 7.36
C ILE A 242 21.72 -4.85 8.44
N GLY A 243 21.27 -6.05 8.03
CA GLY A 243 20.76 -7.09 8.93
C GLY A 243 19.23 -7.27 8.91
N SER A 244 18.47 -6.40 8.24
CA SER A 244 17.04 -6.66 8.00
C SER A 244 16.86 -7.59 6.79
N PHE A 245 15.75 -8.35 6.78
CA PHE A 245 15.41 -9.22 5.66
C PHE A 245 15.31 -8.44 4.33
N THR A 246 14.74 -7.24 4.37
CA THR A 246 14.62 -6.35 3.20
C THR A 246 15.96 -5.76 2.77
N GLY A 247 16.77 -5.28 3.72
CA GLY A 247 18.10 -4.72 3.46
C GLY A 247 19.06 -5.76 2.88
N THR A 248 18.96 -7.02 3.33
CA THR A 248 19.80 -8.13 2.85
C THR A 248 19.60 -8.39 1.36
N PHE A 249 18.36 -8.37 0.86
CA PHE A 249 18.07 -8.60 -0.55
C PHE A 249 18.47 -7.42 -1.44
N ILE A 250 18.32 -6.18 -0.95
CA ILE A 250 18.80 -4.98 -1.64
C ILE A 250 20.33 -5.01 -1.76
N LEU A 251 21.02 -5.31 -0.66
CA LEU A 251 22.48 -5.40 -0.62
C LEU A 251 22.99 -6.54 -1.51
N ALA A 252 22.34 -7.71 -1.49
CA ALA A 252 22.67 -8.81 -2.39
C ALA A 252 22.53 -8.42 -3.87
N TYR A 253 21.48 -7.67 -4.22
CA TYR A 253 21.28 -7.17 -5.58
C TYR A 253 22.38 -6.18 -6.00
N ILE A 254 22.79 -5.28 -5.10
CA ILE A 254 23.87 -4.33 -5.35
C ILE A 254 25.21 -5.06 -5.51
N ILE A 255 25.51 -6.05 -4.66
CA ILE A 255 26.73 -6.88 -4.79
C ILE A 255 26.75 -7.57 -6.15
N LEU A 256 25.64 -8.19 -6.56
CA LEU A 256 25.54 -8.84 -7.87
C LEU A 256 25.69 -7.83 -9.01
N TRP A 257 25.16 -6.61 -8.86
CA TRP A 257 25.35 -5.55 -9.85
C TRP A 257 26.84 -5.19 -10.03
N ILE A 258 27.57 -5.04 -8.93
CA ILE A 258 29.00 -4.69 -8.96
C ILE A 258 29.85 -5.84 -9.51
N VAL A 259 29.59 -7.07 -9.07
CA VAL A 259 30.43 -8.24 -9.35
C VAL A 259 30.26 -8.77 -10.78
N LEU A 260 29.04 -8.70 -11.32
CA LEU A 260 28.71 -9.30 -12.61
C LEU A 260 29.12 -8.38 -13.77
N PRO A 261 29.88 -8.89 -14.76
CA PRO A 261 30.12 -8.17 -16.01
C PRO A 261 28.86 -8.15 -16.90
N GLU A 262 28.74 -7.16 -17.80
CA GLU A 262 27.65 -7.12 -18.79
C GLU A 262 27.98 -8.03 -19.98
N ALA A 263 27.01 -8.81 -20.46
CA ALA A 263 27.15 -9.62 -21.67
C ALA A 263 27.05 -8.72 -22.91
N GLY A 264 28.20 -8.34 -23.46
CA GLY A 264 28.31 -7.46 -24.63
C GLY A 264 28.32 -8.19 -25.96
N SER A 265 28.66 -9.49 -25.99
CA SER A 265 28.71 -10.31 -27.20
C SER A 265 27.68 -11.45 -27.17
N ASP A 266 27.23 -11.88 -28.34
CA ASP A 266 26.32 -13.03 -28.44
C ASP A 266 26.97 -14.33 -27.96
N TYR A 267 28.30 -14.44 -28.07
CA TYR A 267 29.09 -15.49 -27.43
C TYR A 267 28.86 -15.53 -25.90
N GLN A 268 29.00 -14.39 -25.21
CA GLN A 268 28.75 -14.32 -23.75
C GLN A 268 27.29 -14.63 -23.39
N LYS A 269 26.35 -14.32 -24.28
CA LYS A 269 24.92 -14.65 -24.12
C LYS A 269 24.63 -16.14 -24.28
N MET A 270 25.37 -16.84 -25.14
CA MET A 270 25.32 -18.30 -25.26
C MET A 270 26.04 -18.97 -24.09
N GLU A 271 27.18 -18.42 -23.67
CA GLU A 271 27.98 -18.89 -22.53
C GLU A 271 27.18 -18.90 -21.22
N MET A 272 26.38 -17.86 -20.94
CA MET A 272 25.48 -17.83 -19.77
C MET A 272 24.34 -18.84 -19.82
N ARG A 273 23.89 -19.23 -21.01
CA ARG A 273 22.85 -20.25 -21.18
C ARG A 273 23.42 -21.67 -21.15
N GLY A 274 24.74 -21.81 -21.19
CA GLY A 274 25.41 -23.10 -21.32
C GLY A 274 25.17 -23.78 -22.65
N GLU A 275 24.88 -22.98 -23.68
CA GLU A 275 24.74 -23.44 -25.04
C GLU A 275 26.15 -23.66 -25.60
N THR A 276 26.44 -24.88 -26.09
CA THR A 276 27.70 -25.18 -26.76
C THR A 276 27.70 -24.50 -28.14
N VAL A 277 28.75 -23.74 -28.43
CA VAL A 277 28.95 -23.09 -29.73
C VAL A 277 29.36 -24.17 -30.75
N ASP A 278 28.38 -24.86 -31.32
CA ASP A 278 28.56 -25.88 -32.34
C ASP A 278 27.63 -25.57 -33.54
N VAL A 279 28.23 -25.44 -34.73
CA VAL A 279 27.56 -25.06 -35.98
C VAL A 279 26.45 -26.07 -36.34
N ASN A 280 26.60 -27.32 -35.92
CA ASN A 280 25.63 -28.39 -36.15
C ASN A 280 24.30 -28.19 -35.40
N ARG A 281 24.30 -27.44 -34.29
CA ARG A 281 23.06 -27.13 -33.54
C ARG A 281 22.28 -25.95 -34.09
N ILE A 282 22.90 -25.08 -34.88
CA ILE A 282 22.19 -24.01 -35.60
C ILE A 282 21.22 -24.65 -36.60
N ARG A 283 21.63 -25.73 -37.28
CA ARG A 283 20.78 -26.56 -38.15
C ARG A 283 19.72 -27.34 -37.35
N GLN A 284 20.09 -27.94 -36.21
CA GLN A 284 19.18 -28.80 -35.42
C GLN A 284 18.06 -28.01 -34.71
N ASN A 285 18.33 -26.81 -34.18
CA ASN A 285 17.29 -25.99 -33.54
C ASN A 285 16.23 -25.51 -34.54
N VAL A 286 16.58 -25.35 -35.81
CA VAL A 286 15.65 -25.00 -36.88
C VAL A 286 14.86 -26.24 -37.34
N LYS A 287 15.53 -27.39 -37.49
CA LYS A 287 14.92 -28.66 -37.92
C LYS A 287 14.00 -29.27 -36.84
N GLU A 288 14.41 -29.34 -35.58
CA GLU A 288 13.60 -29.86 -34.45
C GLU A 288 12.43 -28.94 -34.08
N SER A 289 12.56 -27.62 -34.28
CA SER A 289 11.46 -26.67 -34.06
C SER A 289 10.36 -26.76 -35.13
N MET A 290 10.67 -27.26 -36.34
CA MET A 290 9.70 -27.46 -37.42
C MET A 290 9.14 -28.88 -37.48
N GLU A 291 9.97 -29.91 -37.31
CA GLU A 291 9.51 -31.32 -37.34
C GLU A 291 8.71 -31.67 -36.07
N GLY A 292 9.16 -31.22 -34.88
CA GLY A 292 8.42 -31.40 -33.62
C GLY A 292 7.11 -30.61 -33.56
N MET A 293 6.97 -29.53 -34.35
CA MET A 293 5.73 -28.78 -34.50
C MET A 293 4.75 -29.49 -35.44
N LYS A 294 5.25 -30.14 -36.50
CA LYS A 294 4.45 -30.85 -37.50
C LYS A 294 3.82 -32.12 -36.94
N ASP A 295 4.58 -32.90 -36.17
CA ASP A 295 4.08 -34.12 -35.53
C ASP A 295 3.10 -33.81 -34.39
N ARG A 296 3.41 -32.78 -33.57
CA ARG A 296 2.46 -32.26 -32.57
C ARG A 296 1.23 -31.64 -33.21
N MET A 297 1.30 -31.03 -34.39
CA MET A 297 0.13 -30.52 -35.13
C MET A 297 -0.73 -31.65 -35.71
N GLN A 298 -0.15 -32.78 -36.11
CA GLN A 298 -0.93 -33.93 -36.59
C GLN A 298 -1.60 -34.69 -35.44
N GLU A 299 -0.92 -34.84 -34.30
CA GLU A 299 -1.47 -35.46 -33.08
C GLU A 299 -2.52 -34.55 -32.43
N TRP A 300 -2.23 -33.25 -32.31
CA TRP A 300 -3.21 -32.24 -31.91
C TRP A 300 -4.37 -32.16 -32.90
N GLY A 301 -4.15 -32.35 -34.21
CA GLY A 301 -5.21 -32.39 -35.22
C GLY A 301 -6.16 -33.57 -35.05
N LYS A 302 -5.64 -34.75 -34.65
CA LYS A 302 -6.45 -35.93 -34.32
C LYS A 302 -7.22 -35.75 -33.00
N GLU A 303 -6.56 -35.26 -31.95
CA GLU A 303 -7.19 -34.98 -30.65
C GLU A 303 -8.20 -33.83 -30.74
N VAL A 304 -7.94 -32.80 -31.54
CA VAL A 304 -8.88 -31.69 -31.80
C VAL A 304 -10.06 -32.16 -32.62
N LYS A 305 -9.90 -33.14 -33.53
CA LYS A 305 -11.03 -33.72 -34.28
C LYS A 305 -11.95 -34.54 -33.39
N GLU A 306 -11.37 -35.33 -32.47
CA GLU A 306 -12.11 -36.13 -31.48
C GLU A 306 -12.74 -35.24 -30.40
N THR A 307 -12.00 -34.24 -29.92
CA THR A 307 -12.48 -33.22 -28.98
C THR A 307 -13.51 -32.30 -29.63
N ALA A 308 -13.42 -31.98 -30.92
CA ALA A 308 -14.43 -31.19 -31.65
C ALA A 308 -15.70 -31.99 -31.95
N GLN A 309 -15.61 -33.32 -32.11
CA GLN A 309 -16.79 -34.19 -32.17
C GLN A 309 -17.47 -34.30 -30.79
N ASN A 310 -16.70 -34.44 -29.71
CA ASN A 310 -17.19 -34.47 -28.33
C ASN A 310 -17.67 -33.11 -27.81
N PHE A 311 -17.06 -32.02 -28.29
CA PHE A 311 -17.49 -30.65 -28.06
C PHE A 311 -18.65 -30.30 -28.97
N GLY A 312 -18.78 -30.88 -30.16
CA GLY A 312 -19.94 -30.69 -31.03
C GLY A 312 -21.21 -31.28 -30.42
N THR A 313 -21.12 -32.44 -29.76
CA THR A 313 -22.23 -33.04 -29.00
C THR A 313 -22.54 -32.26 -27.71
N ARG A 314 -21.52 -31.82 -26.94
CA ARG A 314 -21.72 -30.99 -25.73
C ARG A 314 -22.10 -29.53 -26.01
N ALA A 315 -21.68 -28.96 -27.14
CA ALA A 315 -22.05 -27.63 -27.60
C ALA A 315 -23.49 -27.62 -28.09
N LYS A 316 -23.99 -28.71 -28.68
CA LYS A 316 -25.42 -28.87 -29.00
C LYS A 316 -26.29 -28.81 -27.75
N GLU A 317 -25.82 -29.33 -26.62
CA GLU A 317 -26.47 -29.19 -25.31
C GLU A 317 -26.35 -27.78 -24.72
N PHE A 318 -25.22 -27.09 -24.93
CA PHE A 318 -24.98 -25.73 -24.42
C PHE A 318 -25.62 -24.62 -25.28
N THR A 319 -25.88 -24.87 -26.57
CA THR A 319 -26.50 -23.91 -27.50
C THR A 319 -27.98 -23.65 -27.22
N THR A 320 -28.64 -24.52 -26.47
CA THR A 320 -30.09 -24.45 -26.29
C THR A 320 -30.51 -23.35 -25.31
N ASN A 321 -29.63 -22.83 -24.43
CA ASN A 321 -30.09 -21.99 -23.31
C ASN A 321 -29.18 -20.82 -22.84
N LYS A 322 -28.44 -20.09 -23.72
CA LYS A 322 -27.84 -18.72 -23.52
C LYS A 322 -26.32 -18.56 -23.82
N GLY A 323 -25.76 -19.18 -24.86
CA GLY A 323 -24.33 -19.06 -25.21
C GLY A 323 -23.95 -18.01 -26.28
N SER A 324 -24.92 -17.43 -27.00
CA SER A 324 -24.66 -16.75 -28.28
C SER A 324 -24.14 -15.30 -28.19
N ALA A 325 -24.30 -14.63 -27.04
CA ALA A 325 -23.80 -13.25 -26.85
C ALA A 325 -22.29 -13.23 -26.52
N PHE A 326 -21.83 -14.15 -25.68
CA PHE A 326 -20.43 -14.25 -25.26
C PHE A 326 -19.51 -14.75 -26.39
N ALA A 327 -20.01 -15.67 -27.24
CA ALA A 327 -19.23 -16.26 -28.32
C ALA A 327 -18.83 -15.25 -29.41
N ASN A 328 -19.67 -14.24 -29.69
CA ASN A 328 -19.39 -13.24 -30.71
C ASN A 328 -18.37 -12.18 -30.25
N GLU A 329 -18.35 -11.83 -28.96
CA GLU A 329 -17.41 -10.85 -28.40
C GLU A 329 -15.99 -11.42 -28.21
N VAL A 330 -15.90 -12.72 -27.90
CA VAL A 330 -14.62 -13.45 -27.84
C VAL A 330 -14.02 -13.66 -29.23
N ARG A 331 -14.86 -13.88 -30.26
CA ARG A 331 -14.42 -14.14 -31.65
C ARG A 331 -13.79 -12.92 -32.32
N ASP A 332 -14.26 -11.72 -32.01
CA ASP A 332 -13.72 -10.47 -32.57
C ASP A 332 -12.41 -10.02 -31.90
N THR A 333 -12.19 -10.45 -30.66
CA THR A 333 -10.93 -10.20 -29.94
C THR A 333 -9.82 -11.16 -30.41
N ALA A 334 -10.17 -12.39 -30.76
CA ALA A 334 -9.23 -13.41 -31.25
C ALA A 334 -8.64 -13.10 -32.64
N ARG A 335 -9.34 -12.34 -33.49
CA ARG A 335 -8.88 -12.01 -34.85
C ARG A 335 -7.85 -10.88 -34.94
N ARG A 336 -7.52 -10.20 -33.83
CA ARG A 336 -6.62 -9.03 -33.84
C ARG A 336 -5.21 -9.25 -33.28
N SER A 337 -4.87 -10.45 -32.80
CA SER A 337 -3.54 -10.68 -32.21
C SER A 337 -2.79 -11.77 -32.95
N ASN A 338 -1.73 -11.38 -33.65
CA ASN A 338 -0.78 -12.28 -34.28
C ASN A 338 0.04 -13.01 -33.19
N ASN A 339 0.29 -14.31 -33.44
CA ASN A 339 1.22 -15.25 -32.78
C ASN A 339 0.78 -16.01 -31.51
N GLY A 340 0.45 -17.30 -31.72
CA GLY A 340 0.87 -18.43 -30.88
C GLY A 340 -0.03 -18.84 -29.71
N VAL A 341 -0.38 -20.14 -29.65
CA VAL A 341 -1.09 -20.79 -28.53
C VAL A 341 -0.39 -20.57 -27.18
N GLY A 342 0.95 -20.43 -27.17
CA GLY A 342 1.73 -20.09 -25.97
C GLY A 342 1.44 -18.70 -25.38
N HIS A 343 1.11 -17.71 -26.21
CA HIS A 343 0.65 -16.40 -25.73
C HIS A 343 -0.71 -16.54 -25.03
N ILE A 344 -1.60 -17.38 -25.57
CA ILE A 344 -2.92 -17.66 -24.98
C ILE A 344 -2.74 -18.35 -23.61
N ILE A 345 -1.88 -19.36 -23.52
CA ILE A 345 -1.56 -20.05 -22.26
C ILE A 345 -0.95 -19.09 -21.23
N GLY A 346 0.00 -18.24 -21.65
CA GLY A 346 0.61 -17.24 -20.79
C GLY A 346 -0.37 -16.17 -20.30
N VAL A 347 -1.34 -15.78 -21.13
CA VAL A 347 -2.43 -14.86 -20.75
C VAL A 347 -3.38 -15.53 -19.76
N LEU A 348 -3.77 -16.79 -19.99
CA LEU A 348 -4.63 -17.57 -19.09
C LEU A 348 -3.96 -17.78 -17.73
N PHE A 349 -2.67 -18.11 -17.70
CA PHE A 349 -1.92 -18.28 -16.46
C PHE A 349 -1.80 -16.97 -15.66
N LYS A 350 -1.54 -15.84 -16.33
CA LYS A 350 -1.54 -14.51 -15.70
C LYS A 350 -2.93 -14.14 -15.16
N ALA A 351 -3.98 -14.42 -15.93
CA ALA A 351 -5.36 -14.19 -15.51
C ALA A 351 -5.71 -15.03 -14.27
N PHE A 352 -5.28 -16.29 -14.23
CA PHE A 352 -5.45 -17.17 -13.07
C PHE A 352 -4.73 -16.65 -11.82
N LEU A 353 -3.45 -16.25 -11.93
CA LEU A 353 -2.72 -15.68 -10.79
C LEU A 353 -3.36 -14.40 -10.26
N LEU A 354 -3.84 -13.54 -11.16
CA LEU A 354 -4.54 -12.32 -10.77
C LEU A 354 -5.91 -12.58 -10.16
N PHE A 355 -6.61 -13.61 -10.62
CA PHE A 355 -7.83 -14.08 -9.98
C PHE A 355 -7.53 -14.51 -8.53
N VAL A 356 -6.46 -15.28 -8.31
CA VAL A 356 -6.02 -15.67 -6.96
C VAL A 356 -5.67 -14.46 -6.10
N VAL A 357 -4.90 -13.49 -6.62
CA VAL A 357 -4.58 -12.24 -5.89
C VAL A 357 -5.83 -11.42 -5.60
N GLY A 358 -6.77 -11.34 -6.54
CA GLY A 358 -8.06 -10.68 -6.37
C GLY A 358 -8.91 -11.35 -5.29
N CYS A 359 -8.98 -12.68 -5.27
CA CYS A 359 -9.66 -13.44 -4.23
C CYS A 359 -9.01 -13.26 -2.85
N ILE A 360 -7.66 -13.23 -2.77
CA ILE A 360 -6.94 -12.95 -1.53
C ILE A 360 -7.23 -11.52 -1.05
N ALA A 361 -7.14 -10.53 -1.93
CA ALA A 361 -7.42 -9.13 -1.58
C ALA A 361 -8.88 -8.92 -1.13
N PHE A 362 -9.83 -9.54 -1.83
CA PHE A 362 -11.23 -9.54 -1.43
C PHE A 362 -11.45 -10.27 -0.10
N GLY A 363 -10.81 -11.43 0.09
CA GLY A 363 -10.87 -12.19 1.33
C GLY A 363 -10.30 -11.40 2.52
N LEU A 364 -9.17 -10.71 2.33
CA LEU A 364 -8.58 -9.82 3.34
C LEU A 364 -9.48 -8.62 3.64
N PHE A 365 -10.15 -8.06 2.64
CA PHE A 365 -11.11 -6.98 2.83
C PHE A 365 -12.34 -7.44 3.63
N VAL A 366 -12.91 -8.59 3.28
CA VAL A 366 -14.01 -9.20 4.03
C VAL A 366 -13.55 -9.54 5.45
N ALA A 367 -12.34 -10.08 5.62
CA ALA A 367 -11.77 -10.37 6.93
C ALA A 367 -11.52 -9.10 7.75
N LEU A 368 -11.12 -7.99 7.12
CA LEU A 368 -10.97 -6.69 7.78
C LEU A 368 -12.34 -6.16 8.24
N ILE A 369 -13.36 -6.22 7.38
CA ILE A 369 -14.73 -5.85 7.77
C ILE A 369 -15.22 -6.75 8.90
N ALA A 370 -15.00 -8.06 8.82
CA ALA A 370 -15.34 -8.99 9.89
C ALA A 370 -14.56 -8.68 11.18
N LEU A 371 -13.27 -8.36 11.10
CA LEU A 371 -12.49 -8.01 12.28
C LEU A 371 -13.02 -6.72 12.94
N ILE A 372 -13.36 -5.71 12.14
CA ILE A 372 -13.89 -4.43 12.63
C ILE A 372 -15.31 -4.60 13.20
N PHE A 373 -16.18 -5.38 12.55
CA PHE A 373 -17.61 -5.42 12.84
C PHE A 373 -18.14 -6.72 13.47
N SER A 374 -17.41 -7.83 13.39
CA SER A 374 -17.77 -9.16 13.91
C SER A 374 -16.90 -9.64 15.07
N GLY A 375 -16.00 -8.79 15.60
CA GLY A 375 -15.30 -9.08 16.86
C GLY A 375 -16.29 -9.19 18.03
N ALA A 376 -16.12 -10.19 18.90
CA ALA A 376 -16.97 -10.41 20.07
C ALA A 376 -17.07 -9.17 21.00
N ALA A 377 -16.05 -8.30 20.98
CA ALA A 377 -16.01 -7.05 21.72
C ALA A 377 -16.81 -5.89 21.07
N TRP A 378 -16.96 -5.88 19.74
CA TRP A 378 -17.67 -4.80 19.02
C TRP A 378 -19.18 -4.99 18.99
N TRP A 379 -19.63 -6.25 19.03
CA TRP A 379 -21.05 -6.59 18.88
C TRP A 379 -21.96 -5.91 19.92
N PRO A 380 -21.62 -5.84 21.22
CA PRO A 380 -22.41 -5.10 22.19
C PRO A 380 -22.44 -3.59 21.91
N VAL A 381 -21.32 -2.99 21.49
CA VAL A 381 -21.22 -1.55 21.18
C VAL A 381 -22.19 -1.17 20.05
N ASN A 382 -22.27 -2.01 19.02
CA ASN A 382 -23.17 -1.82 17.87
C ASN A 382 -24.65 -1.63 18.28
N ASN A 383 -25.07 -2.24 19.39
CA ASN A 383 -26.44 -2.12 19.90
C ASN A 383 -26.76 -0.72 20.46
N PHE A 384 -25.75 0.07 20.82
CA PHE A 384 -25.91 1.41 21.41
C PHE A 384 -25.61 2.56 20.45
N LEU A 385 -24.97 2.30 19.30
CA LEU A 385 -24.51 3.33 18.36
C LEU A 385 -25.62 3.93 17.50
N TRP A 386 -26.34 3.11 16.72
CA TRP A 386 -27.24 3.61 15.66
C TRP A 386 -28.64 3.89 16.18
N THR A 387 -29.18 5.08 15.92
CA THR A 387 -30.58 5.45 16.25
C THR A 387 -31.56 5.15 15.13
N SER A 388 -31.08 4.96 13.90
CA SER A 388 -31.95 4.73 12.73
C SER A 388 -31.38 3.70 11.76
N LYS A 389 -32.27 3.02 11.03
CA LYS A 389 -31.90 2.09 9.95
C LYS A 389 -31.14 2.81 8.83
N SER A 390 -31.44 4.08 8.58
CA SER A 390 -30.72 4.89 7.58
C SER A 390 -29.26 5.11 7.95
N GLN A 391 -28.93 5.35 9.23
CA GLN A 391 -27.53 5.44 9.68
C GLN A 391 -26.76 4.15 9.40
N GLN A 392 -27.38 2.98 9.67
CA GLN A 392 -26.78 1.69 9.36
C GLN A 392 -26.58 1.53 7.85
N LEU A 393 -27.59 1.88 7.04
CA LEU A 393 -27.50 1.83 5.57
C LEU A 393 -26.36 2.72 5.04
N TYR A 394 -26.23 3.94 5.55
CA TYR A 394 -25.16 4.85 5.14
C TYR A 394 -23.79 4.38 5.60
N ALA A 395 -23.66 3.81 6.80
CA ALA A 395 -22.42 3.22 7.28
C ALA A 395 -21.99 2.03 6.39
N TRP A 396 -22.90 1.09 6.10
CA TRP A 396 -22.63 -0.03 5.20
C TRP A 396 -22.34 0.43 3.77
N GLY A 397 -23.11 1.40 3.26
CA GLY A 397 -22.87 2.01 1.96
C GLY A 397 -21.49 2.66 1.87
N THR A 398 -21.04 3.31 2.94
CA THR A 398 -19.68 3.86 3.04
C THR A 398 -18.66 2.73 2.96
N LEU A 399 -18.77 1.68 3.76
CA LEU A 399 -17.81 0.57 3.71
C LEU A 399 -17.72 -0.08 2.32
N ILE A 400 -18.87 -0.35 1.69
CA ILE A 400 -18.94 -1.03 0.39
C ILE A 400 -18.42 -0.12 -0.73
N PHE A 401 -18.94 1.10 -0.83
CA PHE A 401 -18.67 1.98 -1.96
C PHE A 401 -17.41 2.83 -1.78
N PHE A 402 -17.11 3.27 -0.56
CA PHE A 402 -15.93 4.10 -0.31
C PHE A 402 -14.64 3.27 -0.19
N LEU A 403 -14.69 2.11 0.48
CA LEU A 403 -13.51 1.24 0.65
C LEU A 403 -13.47 0.10 -0.37
N GLY A 404 -14.60 -0.55 -0.63
CA GLY A 404 -14.66 -1.72 -1.53
C GLY A 404 -14.46 -1.38 -3.01
N VAL A 405 -15.02 -0.28 -3.50
CA VAL A 405 -14.92 0.10 -4.93
C VAL A 405 -13.48 0.45 -5.34
N PRO A 406 -12.70 1.26 -4.60
CA PRO A 406 -11.30 1.49 -4.94
C PRO A 406 -10.46 0.21 -4.95
N LEU A 407 -10.72 -0.72 -4.02
CA LEU A 407 -10.05 -2.01 -3.98
C LEU A 407 -10.34 -2.84 -5.25
N ILE A 408 -11.61 -2.99 -5.60
CA ILE A 408 -12.02 -3.72 -6.82
C ILE A 408 -11.48 -3.01 -8.06
N GLY A 409 -11.57 -1.68 -8.12
CA GLY A 409 -11.04 -0.87 -9.20
C GLY A 409 -9.52 -1.05 -9.37
N PHE A 410 -8.78 -1.10 -8.26
CA PHE A 410 -7.35 -1.39 -8.25
C PHE A 410 -7.06 -2.81 -8.76
N ILE A 411 -7.77 -3.83 -8.28
CA ILE A 411 -7.64 -5.22 -8.77
C ILE A 411 -7.87 -5.28 -10.28
N VAL A 412 -8.96 -4.65 -10.77
CA VAL A 412 -9.27 -4.59 -12.20
C VAL A 412 -8.21 -3.82 -12.99
N TRP A 413 -7.67 -2.74 -12.43
CA TRP A 413 -6.58 -1.98 -13.04
C TRP A 413 -5.30 -2.81 -13.17
N VAL A 414 -4.91 -3.55 -12.12
CA VAL A 414 -3.76 -4.47 -12.14
C VAL A 414 -3.99 -5.56 -13.19
N ILE A 415 -5.18 -6.18 -13.22
CA ILE A 415 -5.54 -7.19 -14.22
C ILE A 415 -5.35 -6.64 -15.64
N ARG A 416 -5.93 -5.48 -15.93
CA ARG A 416 -5.83 -4.84 -17.24
C ARG A 416 -4.40 -4.50 -17.63
N ARG A 417 -3.60 -4.01 -16.68
CA ARG A 417 -2.19 -3.66 -16.90
C ARG A 417 -1.36 -4.89 -17.28
N VAL A 418 -1.61 -6.03 -16.66
CA VAL A 418 -0.88 -7.28 -16.90
C VAL A 418 -1.26 -7.94 -18.22
N ILE A 419 -2.55 -7.92 -18.60
CA ILE A 419 -3.03 -8.48 -19.88
C ILE A 419 -2.72 -7.53 -21.05
N LYS A 420 -2.14 -6.35 -20.80
CA LYS A 420 -1.88 -5.29 -21.81
C LYS A 420 -3.14 -4.88 -22.59
N VAL A 421 -4.33 -5.12 -22.02
CA VAL A 421 -5.60 -4.70 -22.63
C VAL A 421 -5.74 -3.21 -22.40
N ARG A 422 -5.54 -2.44 -23.47
CA ARG A 422 -5.89 -1.01 -23.48
C ARG A 422 -7.39 -0.90 -23.72
N SER A 423 -8.12 -0.51 -22.68
CA SER A 423 -9.54 -0.19 -22.81
C SER A 423 -9.68 1.02 -23.71
N ARG A 424 -10.30 0.87 -24.89
CA ARG A 424 -10.58 1.99 -25.80
C ARG A 424 -11.70 2.90 -25.27
N ASN A 425 -12.54 2.38 -24.37
CA ASN A 425 -13.68 3.09 -23.81
C ASN A 425 -13.52 3.28 -22.29
N ASN A 426 -13.75 4.50 -21.80
CA ASN A 426 -13.51 4.89 -20.40
C ASN A 426 -14.71 4.59 -19.48
N TYR A 427 -15.77 3.95 -20.00
CA TYR A 427 -17.01 3.68 -19.26
C TYR A 427 -16.77 2.98 -17.93
N LEU A 428 -15.91 1.95 -17.87
CA LEU A 428 -15.64 1.25 -16.61
C LEU A 428 -14.96 2.16 -15.56
N GLY A 429 -14.15 3.11 -16.01
CA GLY A 429 -13.57 4.13 -15.12
C GLY A 429 -14.65 5.05 -14.56
N TRP A 430 -15.57 5.51 -15.41
CA TRP A 430 -16.72 6.32 -14.99
C TRP A 430 -17.68 5.57 -14.07
N THR A 431 -17.91 4.27 -14.27
CA THR A 431 -18.75 3.47 -13.37
C THR A 431 -18.10 3.33 -11.99
N PHE A 432 -16.80 3.03 -11.92
CA PHE A 432 -16.11 2.96 -10.63
C PHE A 432 -16.01 4.32 -9.96
N GLY A 433 -15.76 5.38 -10.73
CA GLY A 433 -15.80 6.75 -10.23
C GLY A 433 -17.18 7.12 -9.66
N GLY A 434 -18.26 6.82 -10.39
CA GLY A 434 -19.63 7.07 -9.94
C GLY A 434 -20.00 6.28 -8.68
N LEU A 435 -19.63 5.00 -8.61
CA LEU A 435 -19.84 4.19 -7.41
C LEU A 435 -19.00 4.71 -6.22
N TRP A 436 -17.78 5.18 -6.44
CA TRP A 436 -16.97 5.74 -5.37
C TRP A 436 -17.51 7.09 -4.87
N VAL A 437 -18.03 7.92 -5.77
CA VAL A 437 -18.77 9.15 -5.42
C VAL A 437 -20.00 8.82 -4.58
N LEU A 438 -20.73 7.74 -4.89
CA LEU A 438 -21.83 7.27 -4.04
C LEU A 438 -21.34 6.92 -2.62
N GLY A 439 -20.13 6.35 -2.49
CA GLY A 439 -19.49 6.13 -1.20
C GLY A 439 -19.25 7.41 -0.41
N TRP A 440 -18.77 8.47 -1.04
CA TRP A 440 -18.66 9.79 -0.41
C TRP A 440 -20.01 10.36 0.01
N ILE A 441 -21.06 10.21 -0.82
CA ILE A 441 -22.42 10.64 -0.48
C ILE A 441 -22.89 9.88 0.78
N CYS A 442 -22.71 8.55 0.81
CA CYS A 442 -23.02 7.75 2.00
C CYS A 442 -22.23 8.22 3.23
N ALA A 443 -20.93 8.52 3.09
CA ALA A 443 -20.10 8.97 4.20
C ALA A 443 -20.57 10.32 4.76
N VAL A 444 -20.90 11.28 3.90
CA VAL A 444 -21.40 12.60 4.29
C VAL A 444 -22.78 12.48 4.94
N LEU A 445 -23.70 11.70 4.36
CA LEU A 445 -25.03 11.46 4.93
C LEU A 445 -24.93 10.74 6.28
N PHE A 446 -24.01 9.78 6.40
CA PHE A 446 -23.73 9.09 7.63
C PHE A 446 -23.25 10.05 8.72
N ALA A 447 -22.19 10.80 8.44
CA ALA A 447 -21.61 11.77 9.37
C ALA A 447 -22.61 12.86 9.76
N SER A 448 -23.37 13.39 8.80
CA SER A 448 -24.42 14.39 9.05
C SER A 448 -25.55 13.82 9.91
N SER A 449 -25.98 12.58 9.64
CA SER A 449 -27.06 11.93 10.38
C SER A 449 -26.65 11.60 11.81
N ILE A 450 -25.40 11.18 12.04
CA ILE A 450 -24.86 10.97 13.39
C ILE A 450 -24.68 12.29 14.13
N SER A 451 -24.11 13.30 13.47
CA SER A 451 -23.90 14.63 14.08
C SER A 451 -25.21 15.25 14.53
N ASN A 452 -26.29 15.07 13.75
CA ASN A 452 -27.61 15.57 14.10
C ASN A 452 -28.13 14.99 15.42
N ASP A 453 -27.77 13.76 15.79
CA ASP A 453 -28.21 13.14 17.04
C ASP A 453 -27.67 13.86 18.29
N PHE A 454 -26.67 14.71 18.12
CA PHE A 454 -26.05 15.47 19.20
C PHE A 454 -26.32 16.97 19.12
N ASN A 455 -27.38 17.37 18.40
CA ASN A 455 -27.65 18.78 18.14
C ASN A 455 -28.26 19.54 19.32
N TYR A 456 -29.05 18.88 20.15
CA TYR A 456 -29.74 19.50 21.27
C TYR A 456 -29.37 18.81 22.57
N TRP A 457 -28.98 19.61 23.56
CA TRP A 457 -28.72 19.19 24.94
C TRP A 457 -29.89 19.66 25.82
N LYS A 458 -30.56 18.73 26.52
CA LYS A 458 -31.67 19.05 27.41
C LYS A 458 -31.62 18.23 28.69
N ASN A 459 -32.18 18.79 29.76
CA ASN A 459 -32.45 18.08 31.01
C ASN A 459 -33.93 17.82 31.23
N ASP A 460 -34.24 16.99 32.22
CA ASP A 460 -35.59 16.62 32.63
C ASP A 460 -36.31 17.66 33.53
N GLY A 461 -35.77 18.88 33.66
CA GLY A 461 -36.28 19.92 34.55
C GLY A 461 -35.81 19.82 36.00
N GLY A 462 -35.14 18.71 36.37
CA GLY A 462 -34.72 18.44 37.74
C GLY A 462 -35.86 17.91 38.60
N LYS A 463 -35.57 16.88 39.40
CA LYS A 463 -36.50 16.32 40.38
C LYS A 463 -35.90 16.39 41.76
N GLU A 464 -36.64 16.99 42.68
CA GLU A 464 -36.28 17.01 44.09
C GLU A 464 -36.59 15.66 44.74
N ILE A 465 -35.67 15.15 45.56
CA ILE A 465 -35.91 13.97 46.38
C ILE A 465 -36.34 14.38 47.79
N THR A 466 -37.22 13.59 48.39
CA THR A 466 -37.69 13.85 49.75
C THR A 466 -36.56 13.57 50.76
N ILE A 467 -36.19 14.59 51.55
CA ILE A 467 -35.15 14.50 52.58
C ILE A 467 -35.75 14.67 53.97
N THR A 468 -35.52 13.68 54.86
CA THR A 468 -35.78 13.84 56.29
C THR A 468 -34.66 14.64 56.94
N GLN A 469 -34.97 15.83 57.46
CA GLN A 469 -33.93 16.75 57.92
C GLN A 469 -33.05 16.13 59.04
N PRO A 470 -31.71 16.17 58.91
CA PRO A 470 -30.81 15.52 59.86
C PRO A 470 -30.83 16.26 61.21
N ALA A 471 -31.09 15.52 62.29
CA ALA A 471 -31.26 16.10 63.64
C ALA A 471 -30.00 16.81 64.17
N ASN A 472 -28.82 16.35 63.76
CA ASN A 472 -27.53 16.95 64.13
C ASN A 472 -27.11 18.11 63.18
N GLY A 473 -27.96 18.48 62.23
CA GLY A 473 -27.66 19.51 61.25
C GLY A 473 -26.52 19.15 60.28
N LYS A 474 -26.20 17.86 60.10
CA LYS A 474 -25.13 17.40 59.21
C LYS A 474 -25.65 16.37 58.21
N MET A 475 -25.33 16.53 56.93
CA MET A 475 -25.56 15.54 55.88
C MET A 475 -24.24 14.88 55.46
N ILE A 476 -24.24 13.57 55.26
CA ILE A 476 -23.11 12.81 54.72
C ILE A 476 -23.52 12.28 53.35
N VAL A 477 -22.75 12.58 52.31
CA VAL A 477 -22.95 12.06 50.96
C VAL A 477 -22.02 10.87 50.78
N ALA A 478 -22.57 9.71 50.43
CA ALA A 478 -21.82 8.47 50.31
C ALA A 478 -22.35 7.60 49.15
N VAL A 479 -21.57 6.60 48.74
CA VAL A 479 -21.97 5.59 47.76
C VAL A 479 -21.80 4.22 48.40
N THR A 480 -22.89 3.66 48.92
CA THR A 480 -22.83 2.36 49.61
C THR A 480 -22.79 1.17 48.66
N ALA A 481 -23.33 1.33 47.45
CA ALA A 481 -23.27 0.31 46.41
C ALA A 481 -21.82 -0.08 46.10
N ALA A 482 -21.61 -1.33 45.69
CA ALA A 482 -20.32 -1.79 45.19
C ALA A 482 -19.89 -0.98 43.97
N GLU A 483 -18.60 -0.81 43.74
CA GLU A 483 -18.11 -0.18 42.51
C GLU A 483 -18.61 -0.94 41.27
N LEU A 484 -18.79 -0.26 40.13
CA LEU A 484 -19.18 -0.92 38.89
C LEU A 484 -18.06 -1.85 38.42
N GLU A 485 -18.19 -3.15 38.74
CA GLU A 485 -17.17 -4.16 38.46
C GLU A 485 -16.90 -4.33 36.95
N GLN A 486 -15.60 -4.38 36.63
CA GLN A 486 -15.02 -4.37 35.29
C GLN A 486 -15.58 -5.50 34.41
N THR A 487 -16.09 -5.17 33.22
CA THR A 487 -16.07 -6.17 32.14
C THR A 487 -14.63 -6.23 31.64
N ARG A 488 -13.80 -7.13 32.21
CA ARG A 488 -12.43 -7.38 31.73
C ARG A 488 -12.45 -7.86 30.28
N SER A 489 -12.51 -6.93 29.35
CA SER A 489 -12.25 -7.17 27.96
C SER A 489 -10.74 -7.19 27.78
N ARG A 490 -10.18 -8.31 27.32
CA ARG A 490 -8.73 -8.53 27.08
C ARG A 490 -8.08 -7.54 26.09
N TRP A 491 -8.85 -6.56 25.60
CA TRP A 491 -8.53 -5.61 24.54
C TRP A 491 -8.51 -4.16 25.04
N TRP A 492 -9.01 -3.90 26.26
CA TRP A 492 -9.07 -2.57 26.90
C TRP A 492 -8.53 -2.74 28.32
N ASN A 493 -7.21 -2.54 28.48
CA ASN A 493 -6.56 -2.47 29.79
C ASN A 493 -6.34 -0.98 30.07
N ASP A 494 -7.34 -0.32 30.64
CA ASP A 494 -7.13 0.95 31.30
C ASP A 494 -7.81 0.90 32.68
N ASP A 495 -7.13 1.45 33.67
CA ASP A 495 -7.37 1.11 35.09
C ASP A 495 -8.49 1.91 35.75
N ASN A 496 -9.26 2.76 35.04
CA ASN A 496 -10.33 3.52 35.71
C ASN A 496 -11.39 4.16 34.79
N ASP A 497 -12.34 3.36 34.28
CA ASP A 497 -13.25 3.86 33.24
C ASP A 497 -14.73 4.00 33.67
N GLY A 498 -15.12 3.47 34.83
CA GLY A 498 -16.45 3.74 35.39
C GLY A 498 -17.64 3.30 34.52
N TRP A 499 -17.47 2.36 33.59
CA TRP A 499 -18.54 1.82 32.75
C TRP A 499 -18.47 0.29 32.63
N SER A 500 -19.61 -0.33 32.31
CA SER A 500 -19.70 -1.76 31.99
C SER A 500 -20.66 -2.00 30.83
N LEU A 501 -20.33 -2.93 29.94
CA LEU A 501 -21.10 -3.15 28.70
C LEU A 501 -21.49 -4.61 28.55
N THR A 502 -22.81 -4.84 28.49
CA THR A 502 -23.40 -6.13 28.11
C THR A 502 -24.15 -5.97 26.77
N PRO A 503 -24.55 -7.07 26.09
CA PRO A 503 -25.30 -6.97 24.84
C PRO A 503 -26.58 -6.13 24.91
N ASP A 504 -27.22 -6.06 26.09
CA ASP A 504 -28.51 -5.40 26.28
C ASP A 504 -28.44 -4.12 27.12
N THR A 505 -27.42 -3.99 27.96
CA THR A 505 -27.29 -2.90 28.94
C THR A 505 -25.89 -2.32 28.97
N LEU A 506 -25.79 -0.99 28.85
CA LEU A 506 -24.61 -0.19 29.14
C LEU A 506 -24.81 0.47 30.50
N ARG A 507 -23.95 0.18 31.49
CA ARG A 507 -23.96 0.86 32.79
C ARG A 507 -22.86 1.91 32.82
N LEU A 508 -23.17 3.07 33.38
CA LEU A 508 -22.27 4.21 33.51
C LEU A 508 -22.30 4.70 34.96
N SER A 509 -21.14 4.99 35.53
CA SER A 509 -20.97 5.68 36.82
C SER A 509 -20.86 7.19 36.65
N THR A 510 -21.23 7.73 35.47
CA THR A 510 -21.14 9.15 35.11
C THR A 510 -22.16 10.02 35.86
N VAL A 511 -21.99 10.08 37.18
CA VAL A 511 -22.82 10.82 38.12
C VAL A 511 -21.95 11.91 38.72
N LYS A 512 -22.41 13.16 38.58
CA LYS A 512 -21.66 14.33 39.00
C LYS A 512 -22.41 15.08 40.09
N ILE A 513 -21.67 15.53 41.10
CA ILE A 513 -22.13 16.59 42.01
C ILE A 513 -21.83 17.92 41.33
N ASP A 514 -22.86 18.57 40.79
CA ASP A 514 -22.70 19.72 39.90
C ASP A 514 -22.47 21.01 40.68
N GLU A 515 -23.24 21.19 41.75
CA GLU A 515 -23.19 22.38 42.60
C GLU A 515 -23.70 22.07 44.01
N VAL A 516 -23.08 22.71 45.00
CA VAL A 516 -23.58 22.75 46.37
C VAL A 516 -23.82 24.19 46.73
N VAL A 517 -25.09 24.54 46.95
CA VAL A 517 -25.57 25.92 47.06
C VAL A 517 -26.27 26.14 48.40
N PRO A 518 -26.43 27.38 48.88
CA PRO A 518 -27.23 27.64 50.08
C PRO A 518 -28.70 27.25 49.87
N SER A 519 -29.33 26.68 50.89
CA SER A 519 -30.78 26.57 50.98
C SER A 519 -31.40 27.87 51.50
N LEU A 520 -32.58 28.23 50.97
CA LEU A 520 -33.29 29.46 51.31
C LEU A 520 -34.33 29.28 52.43
N ASP A 521 -34.79 28.05 52.69
CA ASP A 521 -35.90 27.76 53.62
C ASP A 521 -35.42 27.14 54.96
N GLY A 522 -34.11 26.98 55.12
CA GLY A 522 -33.52 26.36 56.31
C GLY A 522 -33.46 24.81 56.27
N ASN A 523 -33.91 24.17 55.19
CA ASN A 523 -33.91 22.73 55.00
C ASN A 523 -32.91 22.27 53.94
N TYR A 524 -32.39 21.07 54.08
CA TYR A 524 -31.62 20.43 53.02
C TYR A 524 -32.55 20.03 51.88
N HIS A 525 -32.15 20.38 50.66
CA HIS A 525 -32.78 19.90 49.43
C HIS A 525 -31.76 19.21 48.55
N VAL A 526 -32.19 18.19 47.83
CA VAL A 526 -31.35 17.51 46.85
C VAL A 526 -32.14 17.40 45.55
N ILE A 527 -31.59 17.97 44.48
CA ILE A 527 -32.21 18.04 43.17
C ILE A 527 -31.36 17.23 42.19
N ILE A 528 -31.99 16.25 41.55
CA ILE A 528 -31.35 15.41 40.54
C ILE A 528 -31.77 15.91 39.17
N LYS A 529 -30.81 16.37 38.36
CA LYS A 529 -31.01 16.80 36.97
C LYS A 529 -30.40 15.75 36.04
N LYS A 530 -31.20 15.18 35.16
CA LYS A 530 -30.75 14.16 34.19
C LYS A 530 -30.63 14.81 32.83
N TYR A 531 -29.54 14.55 32.11
CA TYR A 531 -29.22 15.18 30.83
C TYR A 531 -29.06 14.14 29.72
N SER A 532 -29.37 14.53 28.48
CA SER A 532 -29.03 13.74 27.30
C SER A 532 -29.01 14.62 26.04
N TYR A 533 -28.36 14.13 24.99
CA TYR A 533 -28.46 14.69 23.64
C TYR A 533 -29.58 14.07 22.78
N GLY A 534 -30.04 14.85 21.81
CA GLY A 534 -30.95 14.37 20.76
C GLY A 534 -30.94 15.22 19.49
N ARG A 535 -31.66 14.72 18.46
CA ARG A 535 -31.92 15.42 17.19
C ARG A 535 -32.86 16.60 17.37
N SER A 536 -33.72 16.53 18.39
CA SER A 536 -34.61 17.61 18.80
C SER A 536 -34.55 17.80 20.31
N ALA A 537 -35.01 18.96 20.79
CA ALA A 537 -35.14 19.23 22.22
C ALA A 537 -36.07 18.21 22.92
N GLU A 538 -37.13 17.79 22.24
CA GLU A 538 -38.08 16.79 22.75
C GLU A 538 -37.44 15.40 22.87
N GLU A 539 -36.68 14.97 21.86
CA GLU A 539 -36.00 13.67 21.89
C GLU A 539 -34.92 13.63 23.00
N ALA A 540 -34.16 14.73 23.15
CA ALA A 540 -33.19 14.89 24.22
C ALA A 540 -33.85 14.83 25.61
N TYR A 541 -34.98 15.53 25.78
CA TYR A 541 -35.79 15.48 27.00
C TYR A 541 -36.31 14.06 27.29
N ASN A 542 -36.88 13.38 26.29
CA ASN A 542 -37.41 12.03 26.41
C ASN A 542 -36.33 10.99 26.78
N ARG A 543 -35.10 11.17 26.31
CA ARG A 543 -33.95 10.35 26.75
C ARG A 543 -33.53 10.67 28.18
N ALA A 544 -33.50 11.95 28.54
CA ALA A 544 -33.14 12.39 29.89
C ALA A 544 -34.10 11.85 30.96
N ILE A 545 -35.42 11.92 30.72
CA ILE A 545 -36.42 11.39 31.67
C ILE A 545 -36.32 9.87 31.83
N ALA A 546 -35.88 9.16 30.77
CA ALA A 546 -35.77 7.71 30.74
C ALA A 546 -34.58 7.16 31.55
N ILE A 547 -33.63 8.02 31.94
CA ILE A 547 -32.53 7.64 32.82
C ILE A 547 -33.11 7.27 34.19
N GLN A 548 -32.85 6.04 34.64
CA GLN A 548 -33.23 5.57 35.96
C GLN A 548 -32.02 5.65 36.89
N TYR A 549 -32.07 6.57 37.84
CA TYR A 549 -31.03 6.78 38.83
C TYR A 549 -31.67 6.79 40.22
N ASN A 550 -31.13 5.96 41.11
CA ASN A 550 -31.68 5.75 42.44
C ASN A 550 -30.82 6.49 43.47
N VAL A 551 -31.48 7.22 44.37
CA VAL A 551 -30.86 7.89 45.50
C VAL A 551 -31.71 7.61 46.72
N ASN A 552 -31.07 7.20 47.81
CA ASN A 552 -31.73 6.93 49.07
C ASN A 552 -31.23 7.92 50.12
N TYR A 553 -32.11 8.30 51.04
CA TYR A 553 -31.72 9.09 52.18
C TYR A 553 -32.18 8.41 53.47
N LYS A 554 -31.24 8.17 54.39
CA LYS A 554 -31.50 7.53 55.68
C LYS A 554 -30.50 7.99 56.73
N ASP A 555 -30.97 8.31 57.93
CA ASP A 555 -30.13 8.60 59.10
C ASP A 555 -29.00 9.63 58.85
N SER A 556 -29.31 10.73 58.14
CA SER A 556 -28.36 11.78 57.74
C SER A 556 -27.42 11.44 56.58
N ILE A 557 -27.53 10.23 56.03
CA ILE A 557 -26.74 9.77 54.89
C ILE A 557 -27.57 9.90 53.61
N LEU A 558 -27.06 10.67 52.66
CA LEU A 558 -27.48 10.70 51.27
C LEU A 558 -26.68 9.65 50.50
N ASP A 559 -27.28 8.48 50.33
CA ASP A 559 -26.71 7.35 49.61
C ASP A 559 -27.00 7.48 48.11
N LEU A 560 -25.95 7.82 47.37
CA LEU A 560 -25.96 7.96 45.92
C LEU A 560 -25.75 6.58 45.28
N GLY A 561 -26.54 6.27 44.24
CA GLY A 561 -26.27 5.09 43.42
C GLY A 561 -24.92 5.21 42.70
N ASN A 562 -24.21 4.09 42.55
CA ASN A 562 -22.93 3.98 41.84
C ASN A 562 -22.98 4.25 40.32
N GLY A 563 -24.17 4.56 39.79
CA GLY A 563 -24.38 4.76 38.36
C GLY A 563 -25.82 4.50 37.92
N TYR A 564 -26.01 4.43 36.61
CA TYR A 564 -27.30 4.16 35.97
C TYR A 564 -27.10 3.24 34.76
N ALA A 565 -28.19 2.63 34.32
CA ALA A 565 -28.22 1.73 33.19
C ALA A 565 -28.91 2.38 31.98
N ILE A 566 -28.35 2.15 30.79
CA ILE A 566 -28.92 2.50 29.50
C ILE A 566 -29.20 1.19 28.79
N SER A 567 -30.44 0.99 28.36
CA SER A 567 -30.84 -0.17 27.58
C SER A 567 -30.57 0.06 26.09
N LYS A 568 -30.38 -1.04 25.35
CA LYS A 568 -30.11 -1.00 23.89
C LYS A 568 -31.18 -0.28 23.07
N ASP A 569 -32.41 -0.11 23.57
CA ASP A 569 -33.47 0.63 22.87
C ASP A 569 -33.33 2.15 23.00
N LYS A 570 -32.70 2.65 24.08
CA LYS A 570 -32.56 4.10 24.32
C LYS A 570 -31.39 4.74 23.59
N LYS A 571 -30.38 3.92 23.23
CA LYS A 571 -29.12 4.30 22.56
C LYS A 571 -28.28 5.28 23.39
N PHE A 572 -26.97 5.20 23.26
CA PHE A 572 -26.08 6.09 24.02
C PHE A 572 -25.98 7.46 23.35
N ARG A 573 -26.34 8.53 24.04
CA ARG A 573 -26.28 9.93 23.57
C ARG A 573 -25.84 10.84 24.71
N PHE A 574 -24.68 10.50 25.29
CA PHE A 574 -24.08 11.15 26.46
C PHE A 574 -25.10 11.47 27.55
N GLN A 575 -25.87 10.45 27.93
CA GLN A 575 -26.72 10.54 29.12
C GLN A 575 -25.85 10.82 30.33
N GLN A 576 -26.27 11.75 31.19
CA GLN A 576 -25.56 12.14 32.42
C GLN A 576 -26.53 12.41 33.58
N VAL A 577 -26.06 12.23 34.81
CA VAL A 577 -26.82 12.59 36.03
C VAL A 577 -26.03 13.64 36.81
N HIS A 578 -26.67 14.77 37.07
CA HIS A 578 -26.13 15.87 37.85
C HIS A 578 -26.92 16.00 39.15
N ILE A 579 -26.22 16.15 40.25
CA ILE A 579 -26.77 16.28 41.60
C ILE A 579 -26.48 17.70 42.08
N GLN A 580 -27.52 18.41 42.46
CA GLN A 580 -27.45 19.68 43.16
C GLN A 580 -27.86 19.46 44.61
N ILE A 581 -27.04 19.91 45.55
CA ILE A 581 -27.33 19.82 46.98
C ILE A 581 -27.48 21.24 47.53
N GLN A 582 -28.60 21.51 48.18
CA GLN A 582 -28.84 22.78 48.87
C GLN A 582 -28.64 22.58 50.36
N VAL A 583 -27.68 23.29 50.94
CA VAL A 583 -27.30 23.17 52.36
C VAL A 583 -27.75 24.44 53.10
N PRO A 584 -28.52 24.34 54.19
CA PRO A 584 -28.88 25.51 54.99
C PRO A 584 -27.67 26.18 55.63
N VAL A 585 -27.71 27.51 55.73
CA VAL A 585 -26.69 28.28 56.43
C VAL A 585 -26.51 27.77 57.87
N GLY A 586 -25.26 27.62 58.31
CA GLY A 586 -24.86 27.09 59.61
C GLY A 586 -24.87 25.56 59.72
N LYS A 587 -25.41 24.84 58.73
CA LYS A 587 -25.44 23.37 58.70
C LYS A 587 -24.25 22.77 57.93
N LYS A 588 -23.98 21.48 58.14
CA LYS A 588 -22.77 20.79 57.68
C LYS A 588 -22.99 19.77 56.57
N ILE A 589 -22.07 19.67 55.62
CA ILE A 589 -22.04 18.59 54.63
C ILE A 589 -20.67 17.91 54.61
N ARG A 590 -20.63 16.58 54.46
CA ARG A 590 -19.41 15.77 54.25
C ARG A 590 -19.59 14.90 53.02
N PHE A 591 -18.53 14.75 52.23
CA PHE A 591 -18.46 13.76 51.14
C PHE A 591 -17.57 12.62 51.60
N ASP A 592 -18.11 11.41 51.67
CA ASP A 592 -17.35 10.20 52.01
C ASP A 592 -16.36 9.85 50.87
N GLU A 593 -15.25 9.18 51.19
CA GLU A 593 -14.26 8.70 50.20
C GLU A 593 -14.90 7.90 49.06
N SER A 594 -15.95 7.11 49.36
CA SER A 594 -16.68 6.32 48.37
C SER A 594 -17.28 7.15 47.22
N VAL A 595 -17.54 8.44 47.41
CA VAL A 595 -18.06 9.31 46.35
C VAL A 595 -16.99 9.56 45.28
N ALA A 596 -15.73 9.75 45.68
CA ALA A 596 -14.62 9.97 44.76
C ALA A 596 -14.14 8.66 44.11
N GLU A 597 -14.17 7.55 44.86
CA GLU A 597 -13.75 6.25 44.34
C GLU A 597 -14.76 5.64 43.37
N LYS A 598 -16.06 5.71 43.68
CA LYS A 598 -17.08 4.89 42.99
C LYS A 598 -17.90 5.63 41.94
N LEU A 599 -17.78 6.96 41.84
CA LEU A 599 -18.44 7.76 40.81
C LEU A 599 -17.40 8.34 39.87
N SER A 600 -17.59 8.11 38.57
CA SER A 600 -16.76 8.72 37.54
C SER A 600 -17.32 10.09 37.17
N GLN A 601 -16.47 11.12 37.17
CA GLN A 601 -16.84 12.47 36.74
C GLN A 601 -16.56 12.73 35.25
N VAL A 602 -16.68 11.70 34.39
CA VAL A 602 -16.44 11.86 32.95
C VAL A 602 -17.44 12.83 32.33
N ASN A 603 -16.94 13.93 31.77
CA ASN A 603 -17.79 14.94 31.15
C ASN A 603 -17.84 14.79 29.64
N PHE A 604 -19.00 14.41 29.12
CA PHE A 604 -19.23 14.31 27.70
C PHE A 604 -19.91 15.57 27.18
N LYS A 605 -19.15 16.53 26.65
CA LYS A 605 -19.72 17.76 26.06
C LYS A 605 -19.16 18.05 24.68
N ILE A 606 -20.05 18.23 23.71
CA ILE A 606 -19.67 18.71 22.38
C ILE A 606 -19.66 20.25 22.38
N LYS A 607 -18.46 20.85 22.33
CA LYS A 607 -18.29 22.30 22.11
C LYS A 607 -18.39 22.61 20.61
N ARG A 608 -19.25 23.55 20.21
CA ARG A 608 -19.28 24.09 18.83
C ARG A 608 -18.49 25.40 18.79
N ARG A 609 -17.29 25.41 18.19
CA ARG A 609 -16.59 26.68 17.88
C ARG A 609 -17.34 27.38 16.75
N LEU A 610 -17.67 28.66 16.95
CA LEU A 610 -18.42 29.47 15.98
C LEU A 610 -17.59 29.93 14.77
N HIS A 611 -16.30 29.57 14.65
CA HIS A 611 -15.47 29.88 13.49
C HIS A 611 -14.50 28.73 13.15
N LYS A 612 -14.59 28.25 11.91
CA LYS A 612 -13.68 27.35 11.16
C LYS A 612 -12.97 26.24 11.97
N ASN A 613 -13.75 25.26 12.41
CA ASN A 613 -13.48 23.80 12.33
C ASN A 613 -14.43 23.11 13.30
N VAL A 614 -15.24 22.18 12.80
CA VAL A 614 -16.07 21.30 13.63
C VAL A 614 -15.15 20.20 14.13
N GLY A 615 -14.70 20.30 15.39
CA GLY A 615 -14.02 19.22 16.11
C GLY A 615 -14.98 18.61 17.14
N ILE A 616 -14.93 17.29 17.30
CA ILE A 616 -15.45 16.62 18.50
C ILE A 616 -14.27 16.60 19.47
N GLU A 617 -14.33 17.44 20.50
CA GLU A 617 -13.37 17.42 21.60
C GLU A 617 -13.99 16.55 22.70
N ILE A 618 -13.58 15.28 22.78
CA ILE A 618 -13.77 14.46 23.98
C ILE A 618 -12.61 14.89 24.87
N GLU A 619 -12.85 15.94 25.66
CA GLU A 619 -11.84 16.53 26.52
C GLU A 619 -11.72 15.64 27.77
N ASP A 620 -10.75 14.73 27.76
CA ASP A 620 -10.25 14.12 28.98
C ASP A 620 -9.53 15.21 29.77
N GLU A 621 -9.94 15.37 31.03
CA GLU A 621 -9.32 16.17 32.09
C GLU A 621 -8.39 17.34 31.70
N HIS A 622 -8.87 18.59 31.82
CA HIS A 622 -8.25 19.58 32.75
C HIS A 622 -8.87 20.99 32.76
N GLU A 623 -9.74 21.39 31.82
CA GLU A 623 -10.24 22.77 31.78
C GLU A 623 -11.70 22.95 32.21
N TRP A 624 -11.97 23.18 33.50
CA TRP A 624 -13.30 23.62 33.96
C TRP A 624 -13.26 24.73 35.01
N ARG A 625 -13.63 25.94 34.59
CA ARG A 625 -13.89 27.13 35.43
C ARG A 625 -15.19 27.07 36.27
N ASN A 626 -15.81 25.90 36.45
CA ASN A 626 -17.14 25.77 37.08
C ASN A 626 -17.35 24.44 37.85
N ARG A 627 -16.31 23.89 38.48
CA ARG A 627 -16.42 22.66 39.31
C ARG A 627 -16.65 22.99 40.78
N PHE A 628 -17.55 22.27 41.44
CA PHE A 628 -17.50 22.13 42.91
C PHE A 628 -16.43 21.08 43.23
N GLU A 629 -15.23 21.54 43.59
CA GLU A 629 -14.14 20.67 44.02
C GLU A 629 -14.23 20.48 45.53
N TYR A 630 -14.23 19.23 45.97
CA TYR A 630 -14.29 18.88 47.38
C TYR A 630 -13.22 17.85 47.71
N GLU A 631 -12.69 17.95 48.92
CA GLU A 631 -11.93 16.89 49.57
C GLU A 631 -12.88 15.97 50.33
N THR A 632 -12.63 14.67 50.24
CA THR A 632 -13.38 13.62 50.94
C THR A 632 -13.10 13.67 52.44
N ASP A 633 -14.06 13.20 53.22
CA ASP A 633 -14.07 13.10 54.69
C ASP A 633 -13.87 14.40 55.48
N VAL A 634 -14.08 15.54 54.82
CA VAL A 634 -14.04 16.87 55.43
C VAL A 634 -15.46 17.37 55.73
N ASP A 635 -15.68 17.91 56.94
CA ASP A 635 -16.93 18.60 57.31
C ASP A 635 -16.92 20.03 56.82
N TYR A 636 -17.67 20.32 55.75
CA TYR A 636 -17.91 21.67 55.29
C TYR A 636 -19.11 22.27 56.02
N ILE A 637 -19.05 23.57 56.33
CA ILE A 637 -20.16 24.34 56.91
C ILE A 637 -20.62 25.36 55.87
N MET A 638 -21.93 25.48 55.64
CA MET A 638 -22.46 26.56 54.82
C MET A 638 -22.40 27.88 55.59
N GLY A 639 -21.59 28.83 55.13
CA GLY A 639 -21.41 30.14 55.73
C GLY A 639 -22.59 31.09 55.47
N GLU A 640 -22.65 32.18 56.24
CA GLU A 640 -23.63 33.26 56.02
C GLU A 640 -23.37 34.02 54.70
N ASP A 641 -22.13 33.99 54.22
CA ASP A 641 -21.69 34.51 52.93
C ASP A 641 -22.16 33.66 51.74
N LYS A 642 -22.90 32.58 52.02
CA LYS A 642 -23.45 31.62 51.05
C LYS A 642 -22.38 30.77 50.35
N GLN A 643 -21.20 30.64 50.94
CA GLN A 643 -20.15 29.74 50.48
C GLN A 643 -19.95 28.57 51.44
N LEU A 644 -19.40 27.47 50.93
CA LEU A 644 -18.98 26.36 51.77
C LEU A 644 -17.59 26.63 52.34
N HIS A 645 -17.49 26.58 53.66
CA HIS A 645 -16.23 26.71 54.38
C HIS A 645 -15.78 25.37 54.93
N ARG A 646 -14.47 25.16 54.90
CA ARG A 646 -13.82 24.05 55.59
C ARG A 646 -13.75 24.35 57.09
N PRO A 647 -13.38 23.35 57.92
CA PRO A 647 -13.17 23.57 59.35
C PRO A 647 -12.10 24.63 59.67
N ASP A 648 -11.16 24.89 58.75
CA ASP A 648 -10.13 25.93 58.88
C ASP A 648 -10.63 27.34 58.52
N GLY A 649 -11.91 27.48 58.18
CA GLY A 649 -12.57 28.75 57.85
C GLY A 649 -12.41 29.22 56.41
N LYS A 650 -11.58 28.56 55.59
CA LYS A 650 -11.41 28.95 54.18
C LYS A 650 -12.58 28.50 53.32
N ALA A 651 -13.02 29.36 52.42
CA ALA A 651 -14.05 29.00 51.45
C ALA A 651 -13.49 28.05 50.38
N VAL A 652 -14.33 27.15 49.87
CA VAL A 652 -13.96 26.18 48.81
C VAL A 652 -13.45 26.90 47.54
N ASP A 653 -14.02 28.05 47.20
CA ASP A 653 -13.60 28.83 46.02
C ASP A 653 -12.26 29.58 46.21
N GLU A 654 -11.88 29.93 47.43
CA GLU A 654 -10.59 30.59 47.72
C GLU A 654 -9.38 29.66 47.51
N ILE A 655 -9.57 28.35 47.67
CA ILE A 655 -8.50 27.35 47.52
C ILE A 655 -8.15 27.12 46.05
N LYS A 656 -9.09 27.30 45.12
CA LYS A 656 -8.86 27.19 43.66
C LYS A 656 -7.83 28.20 43.15
N ILE A 657 -7.67 29.35 43.82
CA ILE A 657 -6.73 30.40 43.41
C ILE A 657 -5.28 30.09 43.83
N LYS A 658 -5.05 29.12 44.73
CA LYS A 658 -3.74 28.88 45.35
C LYS A 658 -2.97 27.64 44.87
N ARG A 659 -3.44 26.87 43.88
CA ARG A 659 -2.82 25.58 43.51
C ARG A 659 -2.38 25.44 42.04
N TYR A 660 -2.03 26.56 41.37
CA TYR A 660 -1.36 26.53 40.06
C TYR A 660 -0.53 27.80 39.83
N ASP A 661 0.50 28.01 40.66
CA ASP A 661 1.58 28.95 40.34
C ASP A 661 2.90 28.29 40.72
N ASP A 662 3.26 27.24 39.97
CA ASP A 662 4.62 26.72 39.98
C ASP A 662 4.92 26.02 38.64
N SER A 663 5.22 26.81 37.61
CA SER A 663 6.20 26.51 36.55
C SER A 663 6.05 27.53 35.40
N ASN A 664 7.06 28.39 35.26
CA ASN A 664 7.59 29.13 34.09
C ASN A 664 6.78 29.49 32.80
N ASP A 665 5.57 29.01 32.55
CA ASP A 665 4.82 29.23 31.29
C ASP A 665 3.94 30.51 31.30
N SER A 666 3.79 31.18 32.45
CA SER A 666 2.87 32.32 32.57
C SER A 666 3.39 33.63 31.96
N ILE A 667 4.71 33.80 31.83
CA ILE A 667 5.31 35.05 31.32
C ILE A 667 5.27 35.12 29.79
N GLU A 668 5.44 33.99 29.10
CA GLU A 668 5.44 33.94 27.64
C GLU A 668 4.02 34.07 27.08
N ASN A 669 3.05 33.39 27.72
CA ASN A 669 1.63 33.48 27.37
C ASN A 669 1.05 34.89 27.63
N GLN A 670 1.50 35.59 28.67
CA GLN A 670 1.06 36.98 28.92
C GLN A 670 1.56 37.96 27.84
N LYS A 671 2.79 37.80 27.36
CA LYS A 671 3.34 38.60 26.25
C LYS A 671 2.59 38.35 24.94
N GLU A 672 2.28 37.10 24.64
CA GLU A 672 1.54 36.74 23.42
C GLU A 672 0.10 37.26 23.45
N ILE A 673 -0.57 37.20 24.60
CA ILE A 673 -1.92 37.77 24.80
C ILE A 673 -1.90 39.30 24.64
N GLU A 674 -0.84 39.97 25.12
CA GLU A 674 -0.69 41.42 24.98
C GLU A 674 -0.41 41.84 23.53
N GLU A 675 0.39 41.07 22.79
CA GLU A 675 0.58 41.25 21.35
C GLU A 675 -0.71 41.05 20.55
N LEU A 676 -1.52 40.05 20.90
CA LEU A 676 -2.81 39.78 20.25
C LEU A 676 -3.81 40.92 20.52
N ARG A 677 -3.86 41.45 21.74
CA ARG A 677 -4.68 42.64 22.07
C ARG A 677 -4.23 43.88 21.30
N ASN A 678 -2.93 44.06 21.12
CA ASN A 678 -2.38 45.18 20.34
C ASN A 678 -2.71 45.05 18.86
N ARG A 679 -2.63 43.84 18.29
CA ARG A 679 -3.08 43.55 16.91
C ARG A 679 -4.57 43.83 16.73
N GLN A 680 -5.43 43.36 17.63
CA GLN A 680 -6.88 43.63 17.58
C GLN A 680 -7.21 45.13 17.68
N LYS A 681 -6.48 45.88 18.51
CA LYS A 681 -6.61 47.35 18.57
C LYS A 681 -6.19 48.00 17.24
N GLN A 682 -5.10 47.55 16.61
CA GLN A 682 -4.70 48.08 15.30
C GLN A 682 -5.71 47.76 14.20
N ASP A 683 -6.27 46.55 14.18
CA ASP A 683 -7.24 46.15 13.17
C ASP A 683 -8.58 46.88 13.35
N SER A 684 -9.05 47.06 14.59
CA SER A 684 -10.23 47.89 14.87
C SER A 684 -10.04 49.36 14.45
N MET A 685 -8.83 49.92 14.61
CA MET A 685 -8.51 51.25 14.10
C MET A 685 -8.50 51.31 12.57
N LYS A 686 -7.99 50.28 11.88
CA LYS A 686 -8.05 50.20 10.41
C LYS A 686 -9.49 50.12 9.92
N ILE A 687 -10.33 49.32 10.57
CA ILE A 687 -11.76 49.19 10.22
C ILE A 687 -12.45 50.54 10.39
N LYS A 688 -12.26 51.25 11.51
CA LYS A 688 -12.82 52.60 11.69
C LYS A 688 -12.37 53.59 10.61
N LYS A 689 -11.09 53.56 10.22
CA LYS A 689 -10.58 54.41 9.12
C LYS A 689 -11.20 54.05 7.77
N LEU A 690 -11.47 52.78 7.51
CA LEU A 690 -12.14 52.33 6.29
C LEU A 690 -13.61 52.77 6.27
N GLU A 691 -14.32 52.67 7.40
CA GLU A 691 -15.69 53.16 7.55
C GLU A 691 -15.79 54.68 7.37
N GLU A 692 -14.86 55.44 7.94
CA GLU A 692 -14.78 56.90 7.72
C GLU A 692 -14.50 57.24 6.26
N LYS A 693 -13.57 56.52 5.61
CA LYS A 693 -13.28 56.69 4.18
C LYS A 693 -14.49 56.34 3.32
N GLN A 694 -15.27 55.33 3.70
CA GLN A 694 -16.50 54.94 3.00
C GLN A 694 -17.60 55.99 3.18
N LYS A 695 -17.74 56.59 4.37
CA LYS A 695 -18.65 57.73 4.61
C LYS A 695 -18.26 58.96 3.81
N LEU A 696 -16.95 59.26 3.70
CA LEU A 696 -16.44 60.36 2.86
C LEU A 696 -16.73 60.11 1.37
N LEU A 697 -16.58 58.87 0.90
CA LEU A 697 -16.90 58.49 -0.48
C LEU A 697 -18.41 58.59 -0.77
N GLN A 698 -19.28 58.22 0.17
CA GLN A 698 -20.74 58.37 0.05
C GLN A 698 -21.17 59.85 0.04
N ASN A 699 -20.57 60.69 0.89
CA ASN A 699 -20.87 62.12 0.88
C ASN A 699 -20.41 62.81 -0.42
N ASN A 700 -19.26 62.43 -0.99
CA ASN A 700 -18.81 62.97 -2.27
C ASN A 700 -19.63 62.46 -3.47
N SER A 701 -20.19 61.25 -3.43
CA SER A 701 -21.02 60.74 -4.54
C SER A 701 -22.41 61.37 -4.59
N GLY A 702 -22.93 61.91 -3.46
CA GLY A 702 -24.13 62.74 -3.45
C GLY A 702 -23.99 64.07 -4.20
N THR A 703 -22.77 64.61 -4.31
CA THR A 703 -22.51 65.87 -5.03
C THR A 703 -22.41 65.67 -6.55
N PHE A 704 -22.00 64.47 -7.02
CA PHE A 704 -21.89 64.17 -8.45
C PHE A 704 -23.23 63.78 -9.12
N ILE A 705 -24.22 63.30 -8.35
CA ILE A 705 -25.53 62.94 -8.92
C ILE A 705 -26.40 64.18 -9.18
N ASN A 706 -26.29 65.25 -8.37
CA ASN A 706 -27.06 66.48 -8.59
C ASN A 706 -26.60 67.32 -9.79
N ASN A 707 -25.36 67.15 -10.28
CA ASN A 707 -24.87 67.87 -11.46
C ASN A 707 -25.13 67.15 -12.79
N LYS A 708 -25.67 65.92 -12.78
CA LYS A 708 -25.91 65.13 -14.00
C LYS A 708 -27.40 64.99 -14.40
N VAL A 709 -28.31 65.57 -13.61
CA VAL A 709 -29.76 65.58 -13.88
C VAL A 709 -30.19 66.83 -14.67
N ASN A 710 -29.32 67.84 -14.82
CA ASN A 710 -29.63 69.08 -15.56
C ASN A 710 -29.16 69.10 -17.03
N GLU A 711 -28.55 68.03 -17.53
CA GLU A 711 -28.11 67.95 -18.93
C GLU A 711 -28.51 66.60 -19.51
N THR A 712 -29.75 66.49 -19.99
CA THR A 712 -30.16 65.68 -21.17
C THR A 712 -31.69 65.70 -21.31
N GLU A 713 -32.24 66.87 -21.62
CA GLU A 713 -33.47 66.96 -22.42
C GLU A 713 -33.06 67.22 -23.87
N THR A 714 -33.73 66.51 -24.80
CA THR A 714 -33.77 66.62 -26.27
C THR A 714 -33.10 65.48 -27.06
N ALA A 715 -33.92 64.52 -27.53
CA ALA A 715 -34.12 64.20 -28.97
C ALA A 715 -34.83 62.83 -29.17
N TYR A 716 -36.05 62.90 -29.76
CA TYR A 716 -36.70 62.03 -30.79
C TYR A 716 -36.12 60.62 -31.10
N SER A 717 -36.86 59.56 -31.49
CA SER A 717 -38.27 59.19 -31.67
C SER A 717 -38.32 57.76 -32.28
N ILE A 718 -39.50 57.10 -32.29
CA ILE A 718 -39.98 55.98 -33.16
C ILE A 718 -40.18 54.60 -32.48
N SER A 719 -41.48 54.38 -32.15
CA SER A 719 -42.42 53.22 -32.29
C SER A 719 -42.03 51.73 -32.04
N PRO A 720 -43.03 50.87 -31.72
CA PRO A 720 -42.85 49.67 -30.87
C PRO A 720 -43.21 48.31 -31.54
N SER A 721 -43.05 47.22 -30.76
CA SER A 721 -43.76 45.89 -30.79
C SER A 721 -42.84 44.65 -31.04
N PRO A 722 -43.20 43.40 -30.64
CA PRO A 722 -43.60 42.94 -29.29
C PRO A 722 -43.08 41.50 -28.92
N VAL A 723 -43.38 41.07 -27.67
CA VAL A 723 -43.73 39.70 -27.21
C VAL A 723 -42.72 38.54 -27.40
N SER A 724 -42.30 37.92 -26.28
CA SER A 724 -42.76 36.56 -25.93
C SER A 724 -42.30 36.14 -24.53
N SER A 725 -43.30 35.91 -23.69
CA SER A 725 -43.30 35.06 -22.51
C SER A 725 -42.84 33.63 -22.84
N ALA A 726 -42.24 32.92 -21.88
CA ALA A 726 -42.54 31.51 -21.60
C ALA A 726 -41.76 31.02 -20.37
N THR A 727 -42.51 30.86 -19.29
CA THR A 727 -42.29 29.97 -18.15
C THR A 727 -42.26 28.49 -18.62
N ILE A 728 -41.62 27.62 -17.83
CA ILE A 728 -42.00 26.23 -17.46
C ILE A 728 -40.93 25.14 -17.69
N LEU A 729 -40.54 24.55 -16.53
CA LEU A 729 -40.22 23.14 -16.18
C LEU A 729 -39.36 22.28 -17.12
N PHE A 730 -38.28 21.70 -16.57
CA PHE A 730 -38.31 20.42 -15.84
C PHE A 730 -37.19 20.33 -14.81
#